data_AF-A0A6I9V0E1-F1
#
_entry.id   AF-A0A6I9V0E1-F1
#
_cell.length_a   1.000
_cell.length_b   1.000
_cell.length_c   1.000
_cell.angle_alpha   90.00
_cell.angle_beta   90.00
_cell.angle_gamma   90.00
#
_symmetry.space_group_name_H-M   'P 1'
#
loop_
_entity.id
_entity.type
_entity.pdbx_description
1 polymer ?
#
loop_
_entity_poly.entity_id
_entity_poly.type
_entity_poly.pdbx_seq_one_letter_code
_entity_poly.pdbx_strand_id
1 'polypeptide(L)'
;MSNLELDDESITNIDANTTIQDQIQELTRRLQNVNDDLHHQVREKHDALLQQATHAGRFDVALNTLANDVEQIRGTGQKLKSQIDTQYQQVDNQTRILGRLHELSHLLRSAGTLLTLTAKLRSTKDVLKQAELHYELGQLVDDEDLKKIDFVQNARTEVISSRQKLRNLTQMQLVTGLQERNEALVINALKIVKNFNILQKSLDNLVATYISDLEQSLRECFAGTDITVLTKSGNTLSPKPSVTVRGPGKTPMLTTTQNFRAKFWKSLHWLLYEELYESCEQVNLLKRALDQIRQFGFDSTEIYDVHNHFWFAVQELLRKSFTDSPAHVTQTLQEGLARLLTSARGFEQRLNGEFLFDNDMFSSLEVGYISKCAANMKACLAGVDLPSNETVDAFIRVASTELSAALIDTRLTNSVGAVFIACGKDLCTKLESQIKLGPDSKQVVDIPNFQQTQNVILANILYYFKDSVRRMLADLNVQFSKSKSSAQQEISKSLEQTNILIGTILQQIMDSILSTISIILLSMHREPGLSSEKISTVGPSMYMKELQEFISRVWQNHISPFEDKEMVAKCGHELAKRCIELFVHNMSILRPISDAGRQRLNNDCNHMEQALKPICSNLPDLGNSARLLRAMSFLIVQPPQELVKQSVGNDSLVPSYIVLFLLFGHASAELQSPHTTANWSNERLMEWLDGHTSDREKLELISGALQRYRDQVRRKKSEQYDDVYPLMVEFFEKALKS
;
A
#
# COMPACT_ATOMS: atom_id res chain seq x y z
N MET A 1 -74.23 -64.85 -64.20
CA MET A 1 -74.96 -64.62 -65.46
C MET A 1 -74.84 -65.87 -66.30
N SER A 2 -75.85 -66.40 -67.01
CA SER A 2 -77.32 -66.21 -66.98
C SER A 2 -77.92 -67.21 -67.97
N ASN A 3 -79.16 -67.70 -67.72
CA ASN A 3 -80.15 -68.11 -68.75
C ASN A 3 -79.84 -69.36 -69.62
N LEU A 4 -80.78 -70.11 -70.21
CA LEU A 4 -82.27 -70.12 -70.24
C LEU A 4 -82.76 -71.56 -70.61
N GLU A 5 -83.97 -71.97 -70.18
CA GLU A 5 -85.15 -72.47 -70.97
C GLU A 5 -84.97 -73.30 -72.29
N LEU A 6 -85.91 -74.14 -72.78
CA LEU A 6 -87.32 -74.51 -72.48
C LEU A 6 -87.71 -75.82 -73.26
N ASP A 7 -88.76 -76.54 -72.83
CA ASP A 7 -89.92 -77.12 -73.59
C ASP A 7 -89.81 -77.68 -75.04
N ASP A 8 -90.70 -78.56 -75.57
CA ASP A 8 -91.81 -79.42 -75.07
C ASP A 8 -92.26 -80.33 -76.26
N GLU A 9 -93.32 -81.13 -76.06
CA GLU A 9 -94.25 -81.68 -77.06
C GLU A 9 -93.67 -82.67 -78.11
N SER A 10 -94.01 -83.96 -78.04
CA SER A 10 -95.21 -84.56 -78.67
C SER A 10 -94.98 -84.94 -80.17
N ILE A 11 -95.86 -85.64 -80.91
CA ILE A 11 -97.16 -86.20 -80.54
C ILE A 11 -97.35 -87.61 -81.12
N THR A 12 -97.65 -88.51 -80.18
CA THR A 12 -98.52 -89.70 -80.26
C THR A 12 -98.46 -90.53 -81.55
N ASN A 13 -99.61 -90.70 -82.21
CA ASN A 13 -99.85 -91.24 -83.54
C ASN A 13 -98.94 -92.40 -84.02
N ILE A 14 -99.38 -93.68 -84.04
CA ILE A 14 -100.76 -94.13 -84.34
C ILE A 14 -101.16 -93.43 -85.66
N ASP A 15 -100.99 -94.02 -86.82
CA ASP A 15 -102.19 -94.71 -87.24
C ASP A 15 -101.96 -95.79 -88.27
N ALA A 16 -102.14 -97.00 -87.78
CA ALA A 16 -103.53 -97.31 -87.65
C ALA A 16 -104.39 -97.26 -88.95
N ASN A 17 -104.07 -98.02 -90.04
CA ASN A 17 -105.03 -98.92 -90.77
C ASN A 17 -104.52 -99.65 -92.04
N THR A 18 -104.54 -100.99 -92.03
CA THR A 18 -105.16 -101.77 -93.12
C THR A 18 -106.06 -102.96 -92.69
N THR A 19 -106.28 -103.23 -91.38
CA THR A 19 -107.45 -103.99 -90.82
C THR A 19 -107.44 -104.03 -89.26
N ILE A 20 -107.29 -102.90 -88.54
CA ILE A 20 -106.96 -102.93 -87.08
C ILE A 20 -105.59 -103.62 -86.76
N GLN A 21 -104.95 -104.28 -87.73
CA GLN A 21 -103.70 -105.03 -87.52
C GLN A 21 -102.48 -104.41 -88.23
N ASP A 22 -102.57 -104.10 -89.52
CA ASP A 22 -101.75 -103.01 -90.07
C ASP A 22 -102.20 -101.66 -89.51
N GLN A 23 -103.27 -101.63 -88.68
CA GLN A 23 -103.35 -100.53 -87.74
C GLN A 23 -102.11 -100.50 -86.81
N ILE A 24 -101.86 -101.60 -86.11
CA ILE A 24 -100.76 -101.70 -85.14
C ILE A 24 -99.39 -101.54 -85.84
N GLN A 25 -99.23 -101.96 -87.10
CA GLN A 25 -97.95 -101.81 -87.82
C GLN A 25 -97.50 -100.36 -88.02
N GLU A 26 -98.38 -99.43 -88.43
CA GLU A 26 -98.01 -98.02 -88.62
C GLU A 26 -97.82 -97.29 -87.27
N LEU A 27 -98.52 -97.72 -86.21
CA LEU A 27 -98.31 -97.28 -84.83
C LEU A 27 -96.91 -97.67 -84.34
N THR A 28 -96.57 -98.95 -84.45
CA THR A 28 -95.24 -99.49 -84.13
C THR A 28 -94.16 -98.83 -84.98
N ARG A 29 -94.42 -98.53 -86.26
CA ARG A 29 -93.49 -97.81 -87.14
C ARG A 29 -93.13 -96.42 -86.60
N ARG A 30 -94.11 -95.66 -86.09
CA ARG A 30 -93.83 -94.33 -85.49
C ARG A 30 -93.15 -94.43 -84.13
N LEU A 31 -93.53 -95.40 -83.30
CA LEU A 31 -92.91 -95.61 -81.98
C LEU A 31 -91.44 -96.05 -82.10
N GLN A 32 -91.12 -96.86 -83.11
CA GLN A 32 -89.73 -97.26 -83.42
C GLN A 32 -88.90 -96.08 -83.94
N ASN A 33 -89.46 -95.21 -84.79
CA ASN A 33 -88.75 -94.01 -85.26
C ASN A 33 -88.36 -93.08 -84.08
N VAL A 34 -89.23 -92.89 -83.09
CA VAL A 34 -88.91 -92.12 -81.88
C VAL A 34 -87.78 -92.77 -81.07
N ASN A 35 -87.74 -94.12 -81.03
CA ASN A 35 -86.65 -94.85 -80.37
C ASN A 35 -85.31 -94.69 -81.10
N ASP A 36 -85.32 -94.69 -82.43
CA ASP A 36 -84.11 -94.50 -83.24
C ASP A 36 -83.58 -93.06 -83.15
N ASP A 37 -84.45 -92.04 -83.14
CA ASP A 37 -84.06 -90.63 -82.90
C ASP A 37 -83.48 -90.41 -81.49
N LEU A 38 -84.07 -91.04 -80.46
CA LEU A 38 -83.56 -90.92 -79.08
C LEU A 38 -82.21 -91.64 -78.92
N HIS A 39 -82.01 -92.79 -79.56
CA HIS A 39 -80.69 -93.41 -79.65
C HIS A 39 -79.68 -92.56 -80.44
N HIS A 40 -80.11 -91.82 -81.46
CA HIS A 40 -79.23 -90.93 -82.22
C HIS A 40 -78.76 -89.73 -81.38
N GLN A 41 -79.67 -89.06 -80.64
CA GLN A 41 -79.28 -87.97 -79.74
C GLN A 41 -78.38 -88.42 -78.59
N VAL A 42 -78.64 -89.59 -77.99
CA VAL A 42 -77.78 -90.15 -76.93
C VAL A 42 -76.39 -90.50 -77.46
N ARG A 43 -76.26 -90.95 -78.72
CA ARG A 43 -74.96 -91.21 -79.35
C ARG A 43 -74.14 -89.96 -79.61
N GLU A 44 -74.73 -88.89 -80.14
CA GLU A 44 -73.95 -87.69 -80.50
C GLU A 44 -73.40 -86.93 -79.27
N LYS A 45 -74.14 -86.85 -78.16
CA LYS A 45 -73.72 -86.03 -77.01
C LYS A 45 -72.87 -86.75 -75.96
N HIS A 46 -72.57 -88.04 -76.12
CA HIS A 46 -71.86 -88.82 -75.10
C HIS A 46 -70.38 -88.42 -74.94
N ASP A 47 -69.65 -88.22 -76.05
CA ASP A 47 -68.21 -87.91 -76.01
C ASP A 47 -67.92 -86.53 -75.41
N ALA A 48 -68.77 -85.53 -75.68
CA ALA A 48 -68.61 -84.18 -75.14
C ALA A 48 -68.73 -84.15 -73.60
N LEU A 49 -69.66 -84.94 -73.04
CA LEU A 49 -69.87 -85.03 -71.59
C LEU A 49 -68.68 -85.72 -70.90
N LEU A 50 -68.15 -86.79 -71.51
CA LEU A 50 -66.97 -87.51 -71.02
C LEU A 50 -65.72 -86.63 -70.97
N GLN A 51 -65.50 -85.77 -71.96
CA GLN A 51 -64.36 -84.85 -71.95
C GLN A 51 -64.46 -83.81 -70.81
N GLN A 52 -65.62 -83.19 -70.58
CA GLN A 52 -65.79 -82.24 -69.48
C GLN A 52 -65.59 -82.89 -68.10
N ALA A 53 -66.12 -84.10 -67.88
CA ALA A 53 -65.86 -84.85 -66.65
C ALA A 53 -64.37 -85.16 -66.46
N THR A 54 -63.66 -85.50 -67.54
CA THR A 54 -62.20 -85.77 -67.53
C THR A 54 -61.39 -84.51 -67.18
N HIS A 55 -61.79 -83.32 -67.67
CA HIS A 55 -61.13 -82.07 -67.32
C HIS A 55 -61.36 -81.65 -65.86
N ALA A 56 -62.58 -81.81 -65.34
CA ALA A 56 -62.88 -81.54 -63.93
C ALA A 56 -62.03 -82.43 -62.99
N GLY A 57 -61.96 -83.74 -63.27
CA GLY A 57 -61.12 -84.66 -62.49
C GLY A 57 -59.63 -84.32 -62.52
N ARG A 58 -59.09 -83.85 -63.65
CA ARG A 58 -57.69 -83.37 -63.71
C ARG A 58 -57.44 -82.10 -62.90
N PHE A 59 -58.43 -81.20 -62.82
CA PHE A 59 -58.29 -79.97 -62.03
C PHE A 59 -58.33 -80.24 -60.53
N ASP A 60 -59.16 -81.20 -60.11
CA ASP A 60 -59.25 -81.64 -58.71
C ASP A 60 -57.95 -82.35 -58.26
N VAL A 61 -57.34 -83.17 -59.13
CA VAL A 61 -55.99 -83.73 -58.90
C VAL A 61 -54.94 -82.62 -58.76
N ALA A 62 -54.98 -81.59 -59.62
CA ALA A 62 -54.04 -80.47 -59.56
C ALA A 62 -54.19 -79.64 -58.27
N LEU A 63 -55.42 -79.39 -57.81
CA LEU A 63 -55.70 -78.71 -56.54
C LEU A 63 -55.22 -79.52 -55.33
N ASN A 64 -55.46 -80.83 -55.31
CA ASN A 64 -54.94 -81.71 -54.26
C ASN A 64 -53.41 -81.78 -54.26
N THR A 65 -52.77 -81.71 -55.43
CA THR A 65 -51.29 -81.62 -55.53
C THR A 65 -50.78 -80.30 -54.97
N LEU A 66 -51.38 -79.17 -55.36
CA LEU A 66 -51.01 -77.84 -54.86
C LEU A 66 -51.24 -77.69 -53.34
N ALA A 67 -52.31 -78.28 -52.80
CA ALA A 67 -52.55 -78.31 -51.35
C ALA A 67 -51.45 -79.08 -50.61
N ASN A 68 -51.04 -80.24 -51.13
CA ASN A 68 -49.91 -81.01 -50.59
C ASN A 68 -48.57 -80.25 -50.70
N ASP A 69 -48.31 -79.54 -51.81
CA ASP A 69 -47.10 -78.74 -51.96
C ASP A 69 -47.04 -77.56 -50.99
N VAL A 70 -48.18 -76.88 -50.77
CA VAL A 70 -48.29 -75.81 -49.76
C VAL A 70 -48.10 -76.36 -48.34
N GLU A 71 -48.66 -77.52 -48.03
CA GLU A 71 -48.45 -78.23 -46.75
C GLU A 71 -46.97 -78.61 -46.57
N GLN A 72 -46.30 -79.12 -47.62
CA GLN A 72 -44.87 -79.42 -47.59
C GLN A 72 -44.03 -78.15 -47.40
N ILE A 73 -44.29 -77.06 -48.12
CA ILE A 73 -43.57 -75.79 -47.98
C ILE A 73 -43.77 -75.21 -46.57
N ARG A 74 -44.98 -75.31 -46.00
CA ARG A 74 -45.25 -74.95 -44.61
C ARG A 74 -44.43 -75.81 -43.63
N GLY A 75 -44.36 -77.11 -43.88
CA GLY A 75 -43.57 -78.05 -43.09
C GLY A 75 -42.06 -77.85 -43.19
N THR A 76 -41.51 -77.56 -44.38
CA THR A 76 -40.08 -77.25 -44.56
C THR A 76 -39.73 -75.88 -44.00
N GLY A 77 -40.61 -74.88 -44.13
CA GLY A 77 -40.46 -73.58 -43.49
C GLY A 77 -40.44 -73.66 -41.95
N GLN A 78 -41.33 -74.46 -41.36
CA GLN A 78 -41.30 -74.73 -39.91
C GLN A 78 -40.02 -75.48 -39.47
N LYS A 79 -39.59 -76.50 -40.25
CA LYS A 79 -38.32 -77.20 -40.00
C LYS A 79 -37.12 -76.24 -40.08
N LEU A 80 -37.03 -75.42 -41.12
CA LEU A 80 -35.95 -74.44 -41.29
C LEU A 80 -35.94 -73.42 -40.15
N LYS A 81 -37.11 -72.89 -39.76
CA LYS A 81 -37.24 -72.03 -38.57
C LYS A 81 -36.71 -72.72 -37.31
N SER A 82 -37.12 -73.97 -37.06
CA SER A 82 -36.67 -74.72 -35.89
C SER A 82 -35.15 -74.99 -35.89
N GLN A 83 -34.56 -75.26 -37.06
CA GLN A 83 -33.12 -75.46 -37.21
C GLN A 83 -32.35 -74.16 -36.97
N ILE A 84 -32.77 -73.04 -37.55
CA ILE A 84 -32.13 -71.74 -37.36
C ILE A 84 -32.23 -71.29 -35.89
N ASP A 85 -33.39 -71.43 -35.26
CA ASP A 85 -33.59 -71.07 -33.85
C ASP A 85 -32.73 -71.95 -32.92
N THR A 86 -32.65 -73.26 -33.19
CA THR A 86 -31.75 -74.17 -32.46
C THR A 86 -30.27 -73.78 -32.63
N GLN A 87 -29.84 -73.44 -33.85
CA GLN A 87 -28.47 -72.99 -34.11
C GLN A 87 -28.17 -71.63 -33.45
N TYR A 88 -29.11 -70.69 -33.46
CA TYR A 88 -28.97 -69.40 -32.76
C TYR A 88 -28.85 -69.60 -31.25
N GLN A 89 -29.68 -70.44 -30.64
CA GLN A 89 -29.59 -70.77 -29.21
C GLN A 89 -28.29 -71.50 -28.87
N GLN A 90 -27.73 -72.32 -29.77
CA GLN A 90 -26.41 -72.93 -29.57
C GLN A 90 -25.29 -71.88 -29.61
N VAL A 91 -25.32 -70.94 -30.56
CA VAL A 91 -24.32 -69.86 -30.69
C VAL A 91 -24.40 -68.87 -29.53
N ASP A 92 -25.61 -68.46 -29.11
CA ASP A 92 -25.79 -67.60 -27.93
C ASP A 92 -25.25 -68.26 -26.66
N ASN A 93 -25.62 -69.53 -26.41
CA ASN A 93 -25.07 -70.26 -25.27
C ASN A 93 -23.54 -70.40 -25.33
N GLN A 94 -22.95 -70.68 -26.50
CA GLN A 94 -21.49 -70.72 -26.65
C GLN A 94 -20.85 -69.35 -26.40
N THR A 95 -21.45 -68.25 -26.88
CA THR A 95 -20.97 -66.89 -26.65
C THR A 95 -21.04 -66.51 -25.17
N ARG A 96 -22.13 -66.87 -24.47
CA ARG A 96 -22.30 -66.65 -23.03
C ARG A 96 -21.35 -67.51 -22.19
N ILE A 97 -21.07 -68.74 -22.61
CA ILE A 97 -20.04 -69.61 -21.99
C ILE A 97 -18.66 -69.01 -22.20
N LEU A 98 -18.34 -68.52 -23.41
CA LEU A 98 -17.05 -67.90 -23.72
C LEU A 98 -16.83 -66.60 -22.93
N GLY A 99 -17.86 -65.77 -22.79
CA GLY A 99 -17.82 -64.56 -21.94
C GLY A 99 -17.48 -64.90 -20.49
N ARG A 100 -18.23 -65.83 -19.88
CA ARG A 100 -17.97 -66.32 -18.52
C ARG A 100 -16.58 -66.94 -18.36
N LEU A 101 -16.09 -67.64 -19.39
CA LEU A 101 -14.74 -68.24 -19.38
C LEU A 101 -13.64 -67.17 -19.50
N HIS A 102 -13.91 -66.07 -20.22
CA HIS A 102 -12.99 -64.94 -20.30
C HIS A 102 -12.94 -64.17 -18.97
N GLU A 103 -14.09 -63.88 -18.35
CA GLU A 103 -14.19 -63.31 -17.00
C GLU A 103 -13.44 -64.18 -15.98
N LEU A 104 -13.70 -65.49 -15.96
CA LEU A 104 -12.99 -66.44 -15.09
C LEU A 104 -11.47 -66.46 -15.35
N SER A 105 -11.05 -66.39 -16.61
CA SER A 105 -9.63 -66.33 -16.98
C SER A 105 -8.96 -65.01 -16.53
N HIS A 106 -9.67 -63.89 -16.61
CA HIS A 106 -9.22 -62.60 -16.10
C HIS A 106 -9.06 -62.66 -14.57
N LEU A 107 -10.08 -63.11 -13.84
CA LEU A 107 -10.04 -63.24 -12.38
C LEU A 107 -8.93 -64.19 -11.91
N LEU A 108 -8.74 -65.34 -12.58
CA LEU A 108 -7.63 -66.26 -12.30
C LEU A 108 -6.26 -65.63 -12.55
N ARG A 109 -6.11 -64.85 -13.62
CA ARG A 109 -4.85 -64.12 -13.91
C ARG A 109 -4.58 -63.05 -12.84
N SER A 110 -5.56 -62.21 -12.53
CA SER A 110 -5.44 -61.14 -11.53
C SER A 110 -5.21 -61.67 -10.11
N ALA A 111 -5.85 -62.77 -9.73
CA ALA A 111 -5.56 -63.48 -8.49
C ALA A 111 -4.14 -64.10 -8.50
N GLY A 112 -3.71 -64.68 -9.62
CA GLY A 112 -2.38 -65.26 -9.79
C GLY A 112 -1.26 -64.23 -9.74
N THR A 113 -1.43 -63.06 -10.36
CA THR A 113 -0.49 -61.94 -10.26
C THR A 113 -0.45 -61.36 -8.86
N LEU A 114 -1.61 -61.16 -8.20
CA LEU A 114 -1.67 -60.73 -6.81
C LEU A 114 -0.89 -61.68 -5.89
N LEU A 115 -1.16 -63.00 -5.95
CA LEU A 115 -0.46 -64.00 -5.13
C LEU A 115 1.05 -64.02 -5.41
N THR A 116 1.46 -63.89 -6.67
CA THR A 116 2.88 -63.85 -7.07
C THR A 116 3.57 -62.59 -6.55
N LEU A 117 2.91 -61.43 -6.63
CA LEU A 117 3.42 -60.16 -6.12
C LEU A 117 3.44 -60.13 -4.58
N THR A 118 2.44 -60.70 -3.90
CA THR A 118 2.44 -60.87 -2.44
C THR A 118 3.58 -61.80 -1.98
N ALA A 119 3.87 -62.89 -2.72
CA ALA A 119 5.02 -63.73 -2.45
C ALA A 119 6.36 -63.01 -2.66
N LYS A 120 6.49 -62.20 -3.73
CA LYS A 120 7.66 -61.33 -3.96
C LYS A 120 7.82 -60.31 -2.82
N LEU A 121 6.75 -59.63 -2.42
CA LEU A 121 6.73 -58.69 -1.30
C LEU A 121 7.24 -59.34 0.00
N ARG A 122 6.80 -60.57 0.29
CA ARG A 122 7.25 -61.37 1.45
C ARG A 122 8.74 -61.71 1.41
N SER A 123 9.33 -61.85 0.20
CA SER A 123 10.76 -62.15 0.02
C SER A 123 11.68 -60.91 0.04
N THR A 124 11.14 -59.73 -0.29
CA THR A 124 11.92 -58.50 -0.41
C THR A 124 12.19 -57.88 0.96
N LYS A 125 13.46 -57.63 1.29
CA LYS A 125 13.89 -56.96 2.54
C LYS A 125 14.08 -55.44 2.42
N ASP A 126 14.17 -54.94 1.20
CA ASP A 126 14.45 -53.53 0.88
C ASP A 126 13.17 -52.69 0.93
N VAL A 127 13.17 -51.67 1.78
CA VAL A 127 12.01 -50.83 2.13
C VAL A 127 11.51 -50.01 0.92
N LEU A 128 12.42 -49.55 0.05
CA LEU A 128 12.07 -48.81 -1.16
C LEU A 128 11.38 -49.72 -2.19
N LYS A 129 11.93 -50.91 -2.41
CA LYS A 129 11.36 -51.92 -3.34
C LYS A 129 10.06 -52.53 -2.83
N GLN A 130 9.88 -52.62 -1.51
CA GLN A 130 8.58 -52.95 -0.92
C GLN A 130 7.54 -51.87 -1.28
N ALA A 131 7.89 -50.58 -1.24
CA ALA A 131 6.98 -49.50 -1.60
C ALA A 131 6.61 -49.51 -3.09
N GLU A 132 7.55 -49.80 -3.99
CA GLU A 132 7.31 -50.00 -5.42
C GLU A 132 6.35 -51.17 -5.68
N LEU A 133 6.59 -52.34 -5.05
CA LEU A 133 5.69 -53.49 -5.15
C LEU A 133 4.30 -53.21 -4.56
N HIS A 134 4.20 -52.39 -3.52
CA HIS A 134 2.92 -51.95 -2.96
C HIS A 134 2.16 -50.98 -3.87
N TYR A 135 2.86 -50.20 -4.71
CA TYR A 135 2.23 -49.34 -5.71
C TYR A 135 1.55 -50.20 -6.80
N GLU A 136 2.27 -51.19 -7.35
CA GLU A 136 1.72 -52.15 -8.32
C GLU A 136 0.57 -52.98 -7.73
N LEU A 137 0.72 -53.46 -6.49
CA LEU A 137 -0.32 -54.20 -5.77
C LEU A 137 -1.55 -53.34 -5.45
N GLY A 138 -1.41 -52.02 -5.33
CA GLY A 138 -2.51 -51.12 -4.95
C GLY A 138 -3.72 -51.24 -5.88
N GLN A 139 -3.49 -51.24 -7.20
CA GLN A 139 -4.55 -51.34 -8.19
C GLN A 139 -5.26 -52.71 -8.14
N LEU A 140 -4.52 -53.79 -7.86
CA LEU A 140 -5.07 -55.15 -7.76
C LEU A 140 -5.79 -55.43 -6.41
N VAL A 141 -5.45 -54.69 -5.36
CA VAL A 141 -6.09 -54.80 -4.03
C VAL A 141 -7.45 -54.08 -3.98
N ASP A 142 -7.66 -53.10 -4.85
CA ASP A 142 -8.88 -52.28 -4.87
C ASP A 142 -9.95 -52.78 -5.86
N ASP A 143 -9.66 -53.82 -6.67
CA ASP A 143 -10.59 -54.52 -7.57
C ASP A 143 -11.78 -55.14 -6.79
N GLU A 144 -13.02 -54.82 -7.22
CA GLU A 144 -14.27 -55.28 -6.58
C GLU A 144 -14.55 -56.77 -6.74
N ASP A 145 -14.06 -57.41 -7.81
CA ASP A 145 -14.33 -58.83 -8.04
C ASP A 145 -13.34 -59.72 -7.29
N LEU A 146 -12.10 -59.26 -7.11
CA LEU A 146 -11.12 -59.93 -6.24
C LEU A 146 -11.49 -59.85 -4.74
N LYS A 147 -12.24 -58.82 -4.31
CA LYS A 147 -12.73 -58.69 -2.91
C LYS A 147 -13.68 -59.81 -2.48
N LYS A 148 -14.35 -60.48 -3.42
CA LYS A 148 -15.38 -61.51 -3.18
C LYS A 148 -14.80 -62.93 -3.13
N ILE A 149 -13.48 -63.09 -3.27
CA ILE A 149 -12.81 -64.40 -3.39
C ILE A 149 -12.09 -64.75 -2.07
N ASP A 150 -12.60 -65.74 -1.35
CA ASP A 150 -12.13 -66.10 0.00
C ASP A 150 -10.62 -66.41 0.08
N PHE A 151 -10.07 -67.16 -0.88
CA PHE A 151 -8.64 -67.53 -0.87
C PHE A 151 -7.71 -66.33 -1.15
N VAL A 152 -8.22 -65.29 -1.82
CA VAL A 152 -7.49 -64.05 -2.12
C VAL A 152 -7.49 -63.11 -0.91
N GLN A 153 -8.54 -63.14 -0.08
CA GLN A 153 -8.71 -62.23 1.05
C GLN A 153 -7.57 -62.34 2.09
N ASN A 154 -7.00 -63.53 2.29
CA ASN A 154 -5.82 -63.70 3.17
C ASN A 154 -4.59 -62.94 2.64
N ALA A 155 -4.25 -63.10 1.36
CA ALA A 155 -3.16 -62.34 0.73
C ALA A 155 -3.43 -60.82 0.75
N ARG A 156 -4.70 -60.42 0.52
CA ARG A 156 -5.14 -59.03 0.54
C ARG A 156 -4.99 -58.38 1.93
N THR A 157 -5.40 -59.07 2.99
CA THR A 157 -5.22 -58.60 4.38
C THR A 157 -3.75 -58.54 4.79
N GLU A 158 -2.91 -59.48 4.35
CA GLU A 158 -1.46 -59.39 4.54
C GLU A 158 -0.88 -58.12 3.88
N VAL A 159 -1.20 -57.86 2.61
CA VAL A 159 -0.74 -56.67 1.87
C VAL A 159 -1.21 -55.38 2.55
N ILE A 160 -2.47 -55.28 2.98
CA ILE A 160 -3.00 -54.12 3.72
C ILE A 160 -2.23 -53.91 5.03
N SER A 161 -1.99 -54.97 5.81
CA SER A 161 -1.27 -54.87 7.08
C SER A 161 0.21 -54.50 6.89
N SER A 162 0.85 -54.98 5.82
CA SER A 162 2.20 -54.62 5.42
C SER A 162 2.29 -53.15 5.01
N ARG A 163 1.34 -52.68 4.19
CA ARG A 163 1.23 -51.27 3.77
C ARG A 163 1.05 -50.32 4.96
N GLN A 164 0.25 -50.70 5.95
CA GLN A 164 0.09 -49.93 7.20
C GLN A 164 1.38 -49.88 8.03
N LYS A 165 2.04 -51.03 8.25
CA LYS A 165 3.32 -51.09 8.99
C LYS A 165 4.40 -50.25 8.32
N LEU A 166 4.53 -50.37 7.01
CA LEU A 166 5.49 -49.63 6.20
C LEU A 166 5.20 -48.13 6.25
N ARG A 167 3.94 -47.69 6.08
CA ARG A 167 3.54 -46.29 6.24
C ARG A 167 3.92 -45.72 7.62
N ASN A 168 3.64 -46.44 8.70
CA ASN A 168 3.95 -45.99 10.06
C ASN A 168 5.47 -45.88 10.29
N LEU A 169 6.25 -46.86 9.78
CA LEU A 169 7.70 -46.85 9.84
C LEU A 169 8.30 -45.69 9.03
N THR A 170 7.78 -45.43 7.83
CA THR A 170 8.22 -44.28 7.01
C THR A 170 7.85 -42.94 7.65
N GLN A 171 6.68 -42.81 8.27
CA GLN A 171 6.29 -41.60 8.98
C GLN A 171 7.20 -41.35 10.20
N MET A 172 7.54 -42.40 10.96
CA MET A 172 8.53 -42.32 12.04
C MET A 172 9.91 -41.92 11.51
N GLN A 173 10.40 -42.56 10.43
CA GLN A 173 11.67 -42.21 9.80
C GLN A 173 11.73 -40.79 9.26
N LEU A 174 10.61 -40.24 8.78
CA LEU A 174 10.52 -38.85 8.34
C LEU A 174 10.67 -37.89 9.53
N VAL A 175 9.93 -38.12 10.62
CA VAL A 175 10.02 -37.28 11.84
C VAL A 175 11.41 -37.37 12.48
N THR A 176 11.93 -38.58 12.70
CA THR A 176 13.29 -38.78 13.23
C THR A 176 14.35 -38.20 12.30
N GLY A 177 14.21 -38.37 10.98
CA GLY A 177 15.15 -37.80 10.00
C GLY A 177 15.18 -36.27 10.01
N LEU A 178 14.05 -35.61 10.27
CA LEU A 178 13.97 -34.15 10.41
C LEU A 178 14.58 -33.68 11.74
N GLN A 179 14.29 -34.36 12.85
CA GLN A 179 14.88 -34.08 14.17
C GLN A 179 16.40 -34.28 14.20
N GLU A 180 16.90 -35.39 13.65
CA GLU A 180 18.35 -35.68 13.54
C GLU A 180 19.04 -34.89 12.41
N ARG A 181 18.29 -34.08 11.65
CA ARG A 181 18.76 -33.29 10.48
C ARG A 181 19.42 -34.16 9.40
N ASN A 182 19.01 -35.41 9.28
CA ASN A 182 19.60 -36.41 8.39
C ASN A 182 18.93 -36.39 7.02
N GLU A 183 19.48 -35.57 6.13
CA GLU A 183 19.01 -35.37 4.75
C GLU A 183 18.79 -36.68 3.97
N ALA A 184 19.68 -37.66 4.13
CA ALA A 184 19.56 -38.95 3.44
C ALA A 184 18.36 -39.78 3.93
N LEU A 185 18.06 -39.76 5.23
CA LEU A 185 16.86 -40.41 5.78
C LEU A 185 15.58 -39.70 5.33
N VAL A 186 15.58 -38.36 5.34
CA VAL A 186 14.43 -37.55 4.87
C VAL A 186 14.14 -37.83 3.38
N ILE A 187 15.15 -37.82 2.52
CA ILE A 187 14.99 -38.14 1.08
C ILE A 187 14.45 -39.56 0.87
N ASN A 188 14.97 -40.55 1.59
CA ASN A 188 14.50 -41.92 1.48
C ASN A 188 13.06 -42.08 1.97
N ALA A 189 12.69 -41.43 3.08
CA ALA A 189 11.32 -41.43 3.57
C ALA A 189 10.36 -40.76 2.56
N LEU A 190 10.72 -39.59 2.02
CA LEU A 190 9.91 -38.88 1.03
C LEU A 190 9.73 -39.67 -0.27
N LYS A 191 10.77 -40.39 -0.74
CA LYS A 191 10.65 -41.32 -1.88
C LYS A 191 9.61 -42.41 -1.61
N ILE A 192 9.65 -43.02 -0.42
CA ILE A 192 8.66 -44.04 -0.02
C ILE A 192 7.25 -43.43 0.05
N VAL A 193 7.08 -42.24 0.63
CA VAL A 193 5.78 -41.55 0.72
C VAL A 193 5.24 -41.17 -0.68
N LYS A 194 6.10 -40.75 -1.61
CA LYS A 194 5.72 -40.49 -3.02
C LYS A 194 5.22 -41.77 -3.69
N ASN A 195 5.95 -42.89 -3.55
CA ASN A 195 5.53 -44.19 -4.10
C ASN A 195 4.17 -44.69 -3.55
N PHE A 196 3.70 -44.18 -2.41
CA PHE A 196 2.36 -44.50 -1.89
C PHE A 196 1.23 -43.57 -2.35
N ASN A 197 1.53 -42.52 -3.11
CA ASN A 197 0.59 -41.41 -3.44
C ASN A 197 -0.01 -40.72 -2.18
N ILE A 198 0.78 -40.58 -1.11
CA ILE A 198 0.35 -39.91 0.15
C ILE A 198 1.19 -38.65 0.42
N LEU A 199 2.01 -38.18 -0.54
CA LEU A 199 2.95 -37.07 -0.34
C LEU A 199 2.27 -35.80 0.17
N GLN A 200 1.26 -35.29 -0.54
CA GLN A 200 0.50 -34.10 -0.11
C GLN A 200 -0.03 -34.26 1.33
N LYS A 201 -0.82 -35.31 1.58
CA LYS A 201 -1.42 -35.57 2.91
C LYS A 201 -0.37 -35.74 4.02
N SER A 202 0.81 -36.25 3.70
CA SER A 202 1.90 -36.38 4.67
C SER A 202 2.57 -35.05 4.97
N LEU A 203 2.69 -34.16 3.98
CA LEU A 203 3.22 -32.81 4.14
C LEU A 203 2.21 -31.93 4.89
N ASP A 204 0.93 -31.98 4.52
CA ASP A 204 -0.16 -31.26 5.20
C ASP A 204 -0.27 -31.66 6.67
N ASN A 205 -0.23 -32.97 6.98
CA ASN A 205 -0.23 -33.46 8.35
C ASN A 205 1.01 -32.99 9.14
N LEU A 206 2.18 -32.93 8.50
CA LEU A 206 3.43 -32.52 9.14
C LEU A 206 3.46 -31.02 9.43
N VAL A 207 2.95 -30.19 8.51
CA VAL A 207 2.69 -28.76 8.77
C VAL A 207 1.65 -28.60 9.88
N ALA A 208 0.56 -29.37 9.87
CA ALA A 208 -0.44 -29.33 10.93
C ALA A 208 0.13 -29.73 12.31
N THR A 209 1.07 -30.70 12.38
CA THR A 209 1.81 -31.02 13.61
C THR A 209 2.64 -29.83 14.09
N TYR A 210 3.51 -29.26 13.24
CA TYR A 210 4.30 -28.09 13.64
C TYR A 210 3.43 -26.91 14.10
N ILE A 211 2.31 -26.63 13.42
CA ILE A 211 1.39 -25.56 13.79
C ILE A 211 0.68 -25.87 15.13
N SER A 212 0.32 -27.13 15.40
CA SER A 212 -0.25 -27.56 16.69
C SER A 212 0.77 -27.42 17.83
N ASP A 213 2.02 -27.80 17.61
CA ASP A 213 3.09 -27.72 18.60
C ASP A 213 3.44 -26.25 18.91
N LEU A 214 3.56 -25.42 17.87
CA LEU A 214 3.71 -23.96 18.00
C LEU A 214 2.51 -23.31 18.70
N GLU A 215 1.28 -23.74 18.41
CA GLU A 215 0.08 -23.24 19.10
C GLU A 215 0.10 -23.61 20.59
N GLN A 216 0.49 -24.83 20.96
CA GLN A 216 0.64 -25.21 22.36
C GLN A 216 1.72 -24.36 23.06
N SER A 217 2.92 -24.28 22.48
CA SER A 217 4.02 -23.48 23.03
C SER A 217 3.64 -22.00 23.17
N LEU A 218 2.86 -21.44 22.24
CA LEU A 218 2.34 -20.07 22.31
C LEU A 218 1.30 -19.88 23.42
N ARG A 219 0.36 -20.82 23.61
CA ARG A 219 -0.58 -20.81 24.74
C ARG A 219 0.14 -20.89 26.09
N GLU A 220 1.18 -21.72 26.19
CA GLU A 220 2.02 -21.82 27.39
C GLU A 220 2.80 -20.50 27.64
N CYS A 221 3.35 -19.88 26.59
CA CYS A 221 3.94 -18.54 26.68
C CYS A 221 2.95 -17.49 27.23
N PHE A 222 1.69 -17.51 26.78
CA PHE A 222 0.64 -16.60 27.25
C PHE A 222 0.22 -16.88 28.71
N ALA A 223 0.30 -18.14 29.16
CA ALA A 223 0.10 -18.51 30.56
C ALA A 223 1.25 -18.09 31.50
N GLY A 224 2.39 -17.65 30.95
CA GLY A 224 3.54 -17.18 31.72
C GLY A 224 4.34 -18.30 32.40
N THR A 225 4.33 -19.52 31.84
CA THR A 225 5.17 -20.63 32.31
C THR A 225 6.66 -20.35 32.10
N ASP A 226 7.51 -20.96 32.94
CA ASP A 226 8.96 -20.84 32.81
C ASP A 226 9.48 -21.71 31.66
N ILE A 227 10.53 -21.23 30.97
CA ILE A 227 11.20 -21.93 29.85
C ILE A 227 11.65 -23.36 30.23
N THR A 228 11.94 -23.60 31.50
CA THR A 228 12.33 -24.92 32.04
C THR A 228 11.20 -25.94 32.13
N VAL A 229 9.95 -25.52 31.90
CA VAL A 229 8.78 -26.38 31.73
C VAL A 229 8.52 -26.59 30.24
N LEU A 230 8.52 -25.51 29.45
CA LEU A 230 8.39 -25.52 27.99
C LEU A 230 9.38 -26.52 27.34
N THR A 231 10.68 -26.42 27.65
CA THR A 231 11.73 -27.34 27.16
C THR A 231 11.64 -28.79 27.66
N LYS A 232 10.71 -29.12 28.57
CA LYS A 232 10.54 -30.49 29.09
C LYS A 232 9.33 -31.23 28.51
N SER A 233 8.37 -30.53 27.89
CA SER A 233 7.23 -31.17 27.24
C SER A 233 7.64 -32.04 26.04
N GLY A 234 8.79 -31.76 25.41
CA GLY A 234 9.33 -32.55 24.28
C GLY A 234 9.87 -33.95 24.63
N ASN A 235 9.93 -34.36 25.91
CA ASN A 235 10.39 -35.70 26.30
C ASN A 235 9.34 -36.43 27.13
N THR A 236 8.79 -37.51 26.57
CA THR A 236 7.74 -38.35 27.19
C THR A 236 8.27 -39.19 28.36
N LEU A 237 8.51 -38.55 29.51
CA LEU A 237 8.74 -39.23 30.79
C LEU A 237 7.85 -38.61 31.87
N SER A 238 6.78 -39.33 32.21
CA SER A 238 5.84 -39.00 33.27
C SER A 238 6.57 -38.72 34.61
N PRO A 239 6.39 -37.54 35.23
CA PRO A 239 6.97 -37.30 36.54
C PRO A 239 6.21 -38.10 37.60
N LYS A 240 6.93 -38.94 38.36
CA LYS A 240 6.38 -39.57 39.57
C LYS A 240 5.94 -38.48 40.56
N PRO A 241 4.79 -38.60 41.24
CA PRO A 241 4.36 -37.61 42.22
C PRO A 241 5.22 -37.71 43.48
N SER A 242 6.15 -36.76 43.66
CA SER A 242 6.81 -36.56 44.95
C SER A 242 5.83 -35.91 45.93
N VAL A 243 5.42 -36.67 46.95
CA VAL A 243 4.49 -36.21 47.98
C VAL A 243 5.19 -35.15 48.84
N THR A 244 4.91 -33.89 48.58
CA THR A 244 5.09 -32.81 49.55
C THR A 244 3.71 -32.23 49.90
N VAL A 245 3.45 -32.09 51.20
CA VAL A 245 2.11 -31.87 51.76
C VAL A 245 1.54 -30.52 51.30
N ARG A 246 0.47 -30.55 50.49
CA ARG A 246 -0.34 -29.37 50.15
C ARG A 246 -1.44 -29.18 51.20
N GLY A 247 -1.38 -28.08 51.95
CA GLY A 247 -2.55 -27.55 52.64
C GLY A 247 -3.52 -26.90 51.64
N PRO A 248 -4.85 -26.90 51.89
CA PRO A 248 -5.82 -26.25 51.02
C PRO A 248 -5.72 -24.73 51.15
N GLY A 249 -5.84 -24.00 50.02
CA GLY A 249 -6.04 -22.55 50.05
C GLY A 249 -4.84 -21.65 49.69
N LYS A 250 -3.94 -22.08 48.78
CA LYS A 250 -3.08 -21.13 48.05
C LYS A 250 -3.11 -21.39 46.54
N THR A 251 -3.82 -20.52 45.83
CA THR A 251 -3.61 -20.26 44.40
C THR A 251 -2.15 -19.83 44.14
N PRO A 252 -1.57 -20.10 42.96
CA PRO A 252 -0.24 -19.60 42.63
C PRO A 252 -0.23 -18.07 42.66
N MET A 253 0.59 -17.47 43.53
CA MET A 253 0.76 -16.02 43.61
C MET A 253 1.54 -15.49 42.39
N LEU A 254 0.83 -15.13 41.32
CA LEU A 254 1.32 -14.24 40.27
C LEU A 254 1.23 -12.78 40.76
N THR A 255 2.13 -12.38 41.67
CA THR A 255 1.92 -11.19 42.53
C THR A 255 2.50 -9.87 42.04
N THR A 256 3.16 -9.81 40.88
CA THR A 256 3.45 -8.51 40.22
C THR A 256 3.33 -8.63 38.71
N THR A 257 2.68 -7.65 38.08
CA THR A 257 2.58 -7.51 36.62
C THR A 257 3.96 -7.50 35.96
N GLN A 258 4.97 -6.97 36.66
CA GLN A 258 6.36 -6.90 36.21
C GLN A 258 7.03 -8.28 36.12
N ASN A 259 6.78 -9.19 37.08
CA ASN A 259 7.32 -10.55 37.04
C ASN A 259 6.69 -11.37 35.89
N PHE A 260 5.39 -11.22 35.65
CA PHE A 260 4.73 -11.82 34.48
C PHE A 260 5.36 -11.31 33.18
N ARG A 261 5.46 -9.99 32.99
CA ARG A 261 6.08 -9.37 31.81
C ARG A 261 7.51 -9.86 31.56
N ALA A 262 8.31 -9.98 32.62
CA ALA A 262 9.70 -10.46 32.51
C ALA A 262 9.79 -11.93 32.05
N LYS A 263 8.87 -12.79 32.50
CA LYS A 263 8.79 -14.19 32.05
C LYS A 263 8.24 -14.30 30.63
N PHE A 264 7.13 -13.62 30.34
CA PHE A 264 6.48 -13.56 29.03
C PHE A 264 7.45 -13.19 27.90
N TRP A 265 8.24 -12.13 28.08
CA TRP A 265 9.21 -11.73 27.04
C TRP A 265 10.39 -12.69 26.89
N LYS A 266 10.71 -13.48 27.92
CA LYS A 266 11.74 -14.53 27.82
C LYS A 266 11.20 -15.76 27.09
N SER A 267 9.99 -16.21 27.42
CA SER A 267 9.35 -17.34 26.75
C SER A 267 9.00 -17.02 25.29
N LEU A 268 8.51 -15.82 24.98
CA LEU A 268 8.26 -15.39 23.60
C LEU A 268 9.55 -15.26 22.76
N HIS A 269 10.67 -14.83 23.37
CA HIS A 269 11.96 -14.82 22.68
C HIS A 269 12.44 -16.25 22.38
N TRP A 270 12.30 -17.18 23.35
CA TRP A 270 12.61 -18.60 23.16
C TRP A 270 11.73 -19.25 22.07
N LEU A 271 10.42 -18.95 22.05
CA LEU A 271 9.51 -19.45 21.00
C LEU A 271 9.97 -19.05 19.60
N LEU A 272 10.42 -17.80 19.41
CA LEU A 272 10.93 -17.33 18.12
C LEU A 272 12.33 -17.89 17.80
N TYR A 273 13.27 -17.87 18.76
CA TYR A 273 14.68 -18.15 18.49
C TYR A 273 15.07 -19.63 18.62
N GLU A 274 14.26 -20.47 19.26
CA GLU A 274 14.49 -21.91 19.36
C GLU A 274 13.42 -22.69 18.60
N GLU A 275 12.17 -22.74 19.08
CA GLU A 275 11.10 -23.60 18.52
C GLU A 275 10.74 -23.26 17.06
N LEU A 276 10.45 -21.98 16.77
CA LEU A 276 10.11 -21.55 15.41
C LEU A 276 11.33 -21.58 14.50
N TYR A 277 12.52 -21.28 15.03
CA TYR A 277 13.78 -21.36 14.28
C TYR A 277 14.08 -22.81 13.86
N GLU A 278 13.95 -23.77 14.78
CA GLU A 278 14.10 -25.19 14.48
C GLU A 278 13.05 -25.67 13.47
N SER A 279 11.79 -25.27 13.63
CA SER A 279 10.72 -25.58 12.67
C SER A 279 11.06 -25.05 11.27
N CYS A 280 11.57 -23.82 11.16
CA CYS A 280 12.03 -23.24 9.88
C CYS A 280 13.24 -24.00 9.30
N GLU A 281 14.22 -24.40 10.12
CA GLU A 281 15.36 -25.20 9.65
C GLU A 281 14.93 -26.60 9.15
N GLN A 282 13.98 -27.25 9.84
CA GLN A 282 13.41 -28.53 9.41
C GLN A 282 12.60 -28.39 8.10
N VAL A 283 11.80 -27.32 7.95
CA VAL A 283 11.09 -27.01 6.70
C VAL A 283 12.06 -26.67 5.56
N ASN A 284 13.18 -26.00 5.84
CA ASN A 284 14.23 -25.75 4.85
C ASN A 284 15.03 -27.00 4.47
N LEU A 285 15.19 -27.97 5.37
CA LEU A 285 15.72 -29.29 5.04
C LEU A 285 14.72 -30.06 4.16
N LEU A 286 13.43 -30.01 4.49
CA LEU A 286 12.35 -30.63 3.73
C LEU A 286 12.24 -30.05 2.31
N LYS A 287 12.33 -28.72 2.15
CA LYS A 287 12.41 -28.02 0.86
C LYS A 287 13.57 -28.53 0.00
N ARG A 288 14.78 -28.57 0.56
CA ARG A 288 15.98 -29.09 -0.13
C ARG A 288 15.84 -30.56 -0.53
N ALA A 289 15.30 -31.40 0.35
CA ALA A 289 15.06 -32.81 0.06
C ALA A 289 14.01 -33.01 -1.06
N LEU A 290 12.93 -32.22 -1.06
CA LEU A 290 11.92 -32.21 -2.13
C LEU A 290 12.51 -31.74 -3.47
N ASP A 291 13.34 -30.69 -3.46
CA ASP A 291 14.01 -30.19 -4.67
C ASP A 291 15.04 -31.19 -5.24
N GLN A 292 15.75 -31.94 -4.39
CA GLN A 292 16.57 -33.05 -4.86
C GLN A 292 15.73 -34.18 -5.48
N ILE A 293 14.58 -34.52 -4.91
CA ILE A 293 13.66 -35.52 -5.49
C ILE A 293 13.12 -35.05 -6.85
N ARG A 294 12.91 -33.75 -7.06
CA ARG A 294 12.55 -33.17 -8.37
C ARG A 294 13.67 -33.35 -9.40
N GLN A 295 14.93 -33.15 -9.03
CA GLN A 295 16.08 -33.26 -9.95
C GLN A 295 16.30 -34.68 -10.51
N PHE A 296 15.84 -35.72 -9.82
CA PHE A 296 15.96 -37.12 -10.28
C PHE A 296 14.84 -37.60 -11.21
N GLY A 297 14.02 -36.69 -11.78
CA GLY A 297 13.17 -36.98 -12.94
C GLY A 297 11.78 -37.55 -12.62
N PHE A 298 11.10 -37.04 -11.60
CA PHE A 298 9.74 -37.48 -11.24
C PHE A 298 8.73 -36.30 -11.20
N ASP A 299 7.96 -36.13 -12.27
CA ASP A 299 6.83 -35.22 -12.49
C ASP A 299 6.98 -33.75 -12.06
N SER A 300 7.06 -32.88 -13.07
CA SER A 300 7.16 -31.41 -12.95
C SER A 300 5.84 -30.69 -12.68
N THR A 301 4.72 -31.42 -12.59
CA THR A 301 3.35 -30.85 -12.57
C THR A 301 2.84 -30.47 -11.18
N GLU A 302 3.45 -30.97 -10.10
CA GLU A 302 3.02 -30.70 -8.72
C GLU A 302 4.04 -29.80 -7.99
N ILE A 303 3.79 -28.49 -8.04
CA ILE A 303 4.58 -27.49 -7.30
C ILE A 303 4.16 -27.51 -5.82
N TYR A 304 4.63 -28.53 -5.09
CA TYR A 304 4.59 -28.54 -3.64
C TYR A 304 5.40 -27.36 -3.07
N ASP A 305 4.72 -26.37 -2.51
CA ASP A 305 5.29 -25.20 -1.86
C ASP A 305 5.06 -25.25 -0.34
N VAL A 306 5.71 -26.24 0.29
CA VAL A 306 5.64 -26.48 1.73
C VAL A 306 6.18 -25.28 2.52
N HIS A 307 7.15 -24.56 1.95
CA HIS A 307 7.75 -23.37 2.52
C HIS A 307 6.72 -22.26 2.72
N ASN A 308 6.02 -21.86 1.65
CA ASN A 308 5.03 -20.79 1.74
C ASN A 308 3.75 -21.24 2.44
N HIS A 309 3.35 -22.52 2.32
CA HIS A 309 2.21 -23.05 3.07
C HIS A 309 2.45 -23.04 4.59
N PHE A 310 3.61 -23.52 5.05
CA PHE A 310 4.01 -23.46 6.45
C PHE A 310 4.08 -22.01 6.95
N TRP A 311 4.76 -21.13 6.20
CA TRP A 311 4.94 -19.74 6.64
C TRP A 311 3.61 -18.97 6.72
N PHE A 312 2.71 -19.16 5.75
CA PHE A 312 1.36 -18.60 5.81
C PHE A 312 0.59 -19.10 7.04
N ALA A 313 0.66 -20.40 7.34
CA ALA A 313 0.01 -20.97 8.52
C ALA A 313 0.59 -20.44 9.84
N VAL A 314 1.92 -20.24 9.93
CA VAL A 314 2.57 -19.59 11.09
C VAL A 314 2.11 -18.14 11.25
N GLN A 315 2.09 -17.36 10.17
CA GLN A 315 1.64 -15.97 10.21
C GLN A 315 0.18 -15.85 10.64
N GLU A 316 -0.70 -16.72 10.14
CA GLU A 316 -2.12 -16.76 10.53
C GLU A 316 -2.32 -17.21 11.98
N LEU A 317 -1.56 -18.21 12.45
CA LEU A 317 -1.56 -18.64 13.85
C LEU A 317 -1.17 -17.49 14.80
N LEU A 318 -0.09 -16.75 14.48
CA LEU A 318 0.36 -15.63 15.30
C LEU A 318 -0.62 -14.46 15.24
N ARG A 319 -1.16 -14.13 14.05
CA ARG A 319 -2.18 -13.09 13.85
C ARG A 319 -3.43 -13.37 14.67
N LYS A 320 -3.96 -14.59 14.59
CA LYS A 320 -5.11 -15.03 15.39
C LYS A 320 -4.79 -14.99 16.88
N SER A 321 -3.67 -15.56 17.31
CA SER A 321 -3.30 -15.63 18.72
C SER A 321 -3.05 -14.27 19.37
N PHE A 322 -2.51 -13.28 18.64
CA PHE A 322 -2.39 -11.91 19.15
C PHE A 322 -3.74 -11.21 19.25
N THR A 323 -4.66 -11.43 18.30
CA THR A 323 -6.02 -10.87 18.33
C THR A 323 -6.89 -11.49 19.43
N ASP A 324 -6.88 -12.82 19.57
CA ASP A 324 -7.66 -13.58 20.56
C ASP A 324 -6.98 -13.60 21.96
N SER A 325 -5.93 -12.81 22.17
CA SER A 325 -5.14 -12.82 23.41
C SER A 325 -5.91 -12.23 24.62
N PRO A 326 -5.69 -12.73 25.85
CA PRO A 326 -6.25 -12.12 27.05
C PRO A 326 -5.73 -10.69 27.25
N ALA A 327 -6.58 -9.77 27.71
CA ALA A 327 -6.27 -8.33 27.78
C ALA A 327 -4.92 -7.96 28.45
N HIS A 328 -4.47 -8.70 29.45
CA HIS A 328 -3.17 -8.47 30.11
C HIS A 328 -1.96 -8.87 29.23
N VAL A 329 -2.14 -9.86 28.34
CA VAL A 329 -1.20 -10.24 27.28
C VAL A 329 -1.23 -9.20 26.17
N THR A 330 -2.43 -8.82 25.70
CA THR A 330 -2.60 -7.79 24.66
C THR A 330 -1.96 -6.47 25.07
N GLN A 331 -2.20 -6.01 26.30
CA GLN A 331 -1.56 -4.81 26.86
C GLN A 331 -0.03 -4.97 26.95
N THR A 332 0.47 -6.15 27.34
CA THR A 332 1.92 -6.39 27.42
C THR A 332 2.57 -6.36 26.02
N LEU A 333 1.94 -6.95 25.02
CA LEU A 333 2.36 -6.93 23.62
C LEU A 333 2.32 -5.50 23.05
N GLN A 334 1.23 -4.76 23.28
CA GLN A 334 1.08 -3.37 22.87
C GLN A 334 2.11 -2.44 23.54
N GLU A 335 2.34 -2.55 24.85
CA GLU A 335 3.32 -1.69 25.55
C GLU A 335 4.77 -1.95 25.14
N GLY A 336 5.07 -3.18 24.70
CA GLY A 336 6.41 -3.64 24.33
C GLY A 336 6.59 -3.97 22.85
N LEU A 337 5.75 -3.45 21.96
CA LEU A 337 5.78 -3.74 20.52
C LEU A 337 7.17 -3.54 19.88
N ALA A 338 7.88 -2.47 20.24
CA ALA A 338 9.26 -2.24 19.80
C ALA A 338 10.20 -3.44 20.08
N ARG A 339 10.05 -4.12 21.22
CA ARG A 339 10.82 -5.31 21.59
C ARG A 339 10.39 -6.55 20.81
N LEU A 340 9.09 -6.67 20.50
CA LEU A 340 8.58 -7.73 19.61
C LEU A 340 9.16 -7.57 18.20
N LEU A 341 9.10 -6.36 17.63
CA LEU A 341 9.68 -6.06 16.32
C LEU A 341 11.19 -6.27 16.32
N THR A 342 11.91 -5.89 17.39
CA THR A 342 13.34 -6.21 17.56
C THR A 342 13.60 -7.72 17.42
N SER A 343 12.77 -8.53 18.08
CA SER A 343 12.89 -9.99 18.07
C SER A 343 12.50 -10.59 16.71
N ALA A 344 11.47 -10.05 16.07
CA ALA A 344 11.01 -10.48 14.75
C ALA A 344 12.05 -10.15 13.65
N ARG A 345 12.53 -8.90 13.57
CA ARG A 345 13.55 -8.49 12.60
C ARG A 345 14.90 -9.18 12.84
N GLY A 346 15.26 -9.44 14.11
CA GLY A 346 16.45 -10.23 14.46
C GLY A 346 16.33 -11.72 14.08
N PHE A 347 15.12 -12.29 14.13
CA PHE A 347 14.82 -13.64 13.65
C PHE A 347 14.90 -13.73 12.12
N GLU A 348 14.31 -12.78 11.40
CA GLU A 348 14.42 -12.66 9.92
C GLU A 348 15.88 -12.60 9.47
N GLN A 349 16.72 -11.83 10.16
CA GLN A 349 18.16 -11.76 9.90
C GLN A 349 18.88 -13.09 10.16
N ARG A 350 18.51 -13.83 11.22
CA ARG A 350 19.10 -15.15 11.53
C ARG A 350 18.77 -16.20 10.46
N LEU A 351 17.61 -16.08 9.81
CA LEU A 351 17.18 -16.92 8.68
C LEU A 351 17.60 -16.35 7.31
N ASN A 352 18.55 -15.40 7.26
CA ASN A 352 19.04 -14.76 6.04
C ASN A 352 17.94 -14.16 5.13
N GLY A 353 16.76 -13.86 5.68
CA GLY A 353 15.61 -13.34 4.95
C GLY A 353 14.81 -14.35 4.12
N GLU A 354 14.96 -15.67 4.33
CA GLU A 354 14.12 -16.68 3.66
C GLU A 354 12.66 -16.65 4.14
N PHE A 355 12.45 -16.37 5.43
CA PHE A 355 11.14 -16.19 6.05
C PHE A 355 11.02 -14.74 6.56
N LEU A 356 10.03 -14.00 6.05
CA LEU A 356 9.80 -12.58 6.33
C LEU A 356 8.36 -12.37 6.81
N PHE A 357 8.17 -11.66 7.92
CA PHE A 357 6.84 -11.34 8.44
C PHE A 357 6.17 -10.22 7.63
N ASP A 358 4.86 -10.35 7.40
CA ASP A 358 4.09 -9.33 6.69
C ASP A 358 4.15 -7.98 7.41
N ASN A 359 4.32 -6.88 6.67
CA ASN A 359 4.41 -5.52 7.22
C ASN A 359 3.14 -5.05 7.97
N ASP A 360 2.01 -5.74 7.79
CA ASP A 360 0.74 -5.47 8.47
C ASP A 360 0.46 -6.40 9.66
N MET A 361 1.28 -7.44 9.88
CA MET A 361 1.05 -8.47 10.90
C MET A 361 0.90 -7.89 12.32
N PHE A 362 1.65 -6.83 12.65
CA PHE A 362 1.66 -6.20 13.96
C PHE A 362 0.77 -4.94 14.07
N SER A 363 0.07 -4.58 12.99
CA SER A 363 -0.71 -3.33 12.88
C SER A 363 -1.77 -3.15 13.98
N SER A 364 -2.41 -4.23 14.44
CA SER A 364 -3.38 -4.21 15.55
C SER A 364 -2.76 -3.85 16.90
N LEU A 365 -1.47 -4.13 17.08
CA LEU A 365 -0.71 -3.80 18.30
C LEU A 365 -0.14 -2.38 18.26
N GLU A 366 0.12 -1.83 17.07
CA GLU A 366 0.64 -0.47 16.88
C GLU A 366 -0.26 0.59 17.51
N VAL A 367 -1.59 0.47 17.37
CA VAL A 367 -2.54 1.44 17.92
C VAL A 367 -2.37 1.60 19.44
N GLY A 368 -2.14 0.49 20.16
CA GLY A 368 -1.88 0.50 21.60
C GLY A 368 -0.51 1.10 21.95
N TYR A 369 0.55 0.77 21.19
CA TYR A 369 1.87 1.36 21.38
C TYR A 369 1.86 2.87 21.14
N ILE A 370 1.27 3.33 20.03
CA ILE A 370 1.11 4.73 19.64
C ILE A 370 0.33 5.50 20.72
N SER A 371 -0.77 4.94 21.23
CA SER A 371 -1.57 5.52 22.32
C SER A 371 -0.74 5.67 23.61
N LYS A 372 0.07 4.66 23.96
CA LYS A 372 1.00 4.71 25.10
C LYS A 372 2.11 5.75 24.91
N CYS A 373 2.74 5.84 23.74
CA CYS A 373 3.72 6.90 23.45
C CYS A 373 3.09 8.29 23.58
N ALA A 374 1.88 8.49 23.03
CA ALA A 374 1.15 9.74 23.14
C ALA A 374 0.81 10.08 24.60
N ALA A 375 0.36 9.11 25.40
CA ALA A 375 0.09 9.29 26.83
C ALA A 375 1.37 9.66 27.61
N ASN A 376 2.48 8.96 27.38
CA ASN A 376 3.77 9.24 28.00
C ASN A 376 4.26 10.67 27.68
N MET A 377 4.23 11.05 26.40
CA MET A 377 4.62 12.38 25.95
C MET A 377 3.69 13.49 26.49
N LYS A 378 2.37 13.27 26.49
CA LYS A 378 1.39 14.23 27.02
C LYS A 378 1.45 14.37 28.54
N ALA A 379 1.80 13.32 29.28
CA ALA A 379 1.96 13.38 30.73
C ALA A 379 3.05 14.36 31.16
N CYS A 380 4.15 14.49 30.39
CA CYS A 380 5.19 15.50 30.63
C CYS A 380 4.68 16.95 30.49
N LEU A 381 3.57 17.17 29.78
CA LEU A 381 3.01 18.48 29.45
C LEU A 381 1.64 18.73 30.12
N ALA A 382 1.26 17.88 31.07
CA ALA A 382 -0.03 17.91 31.76
C ALA A 382 0.04 18.79 33.02
N GLY A 383 -0.93 19.70 33.19
CA GLY A 383 -1.01 20.56 34.37
C GLY A 383 0.06 21.66 34.47
N VAL A 384 0.86 21.86 33.42
CA VAL A 384 1.88 22.92 33.35
C VAL A 384 1.37 24.05 32.46
N ASP A 385 1.14 25.21 33.06
CA ASP A 385 0.67 26.41 32.33
C ASP A 385 1.80 27.05 31.52
N LEU A 386 2.95 27.33 32.14
CA LEU A 386 4.15 27.83 31.46
C LEU A 386 5.28 26.79 31.61
N PRO A 387 5.68 26.09 30.53
CA PRO A 387 6.66 25.02 30.60
C PRO A 387 8.07 25.54 30.85
N SER A 388 8.75 25.01 31.86
CA SER A 388 10.16 25.27 32.15
C SER A 388 11.08 24.47 31.21
N ASN A 389 12.36 24.85 31.15
CA ASN A 389 13.39 24.08 30.44
C ASN A 389 13.45 22.62 30.92
N GLU A 390 13.26 22.36 32.23
CA GLU A 390 13.17 20.99 32.78
C GLU A 390 11.95 20.21 32.25
N THR A 391 10.83 20.90 32.01
CA THR A 391 9.60 20.33 31.42
C THR A 391 9.86 19.94 29.96
N VAL A 392 10.51 20.82 29.20
CA VAL A 392 10.94 20.56 27.83
C VAL A 392 11.92 19.38 27.79
N ASP A 393 12.93 19.35 28.66
CA ASP A 393 13.88 18.25 28.73
C ASP A 393 13.21 16.92 29.11
N ALA A 394 12.22 16.92 30.00
CA ALA A 394 11.46 15.72 30.32
C ALA A 394 10.70 15.19 29.10
N PHE A 395 10.04 16.07 28.35
CA PHE A 395 9.37 15.75 27.10
C PHE A 395 10.34 15.19 26.04
N ILE A 396 11.50 15.84 25.85
CA ILE A 396 12.54 15.42 24.90
C ILE A 396 13.19 14.09 25.31
N ARG A 397 13.45 13.84 26.60
CA ARG A 397 13.96 12.53 27.08
C ARG A 397 12.97 11.39 26.80
N VAL A 398 11.68 11.60 27.04
CA VAL A 398 10.63 10.60 26.74
C VAL A 398 10.53 10.39 25.23
N ALA A 399 10.50 11.47 24.44
CA ALA A 399 10.47 11.40 22.98
C ALA A 399 11.67 10.64 22.40
N SER A 400 12.88 10.97 22.84
CA SER A 400 14.12 10.30 22.43
C SER A 400 14.10 8.81 22.76
N THR A 401 13.60 8.43 23.95
CA THR A 401 13.49 7.02 24.36
C THR A 401 12.50 6.24 23.49
N GLU A 402 11.30 6.79 23.25
CA GLU A 402 10.26 6.13 22.44
C GLU A 402 10.66 6.06 20.95
N LEU A 403 11.30 7.11 20.41
CA LEU A 403 11.87 7.11 19.05
C LEU A 403 13.02 6.10 18.92
N SER A 404 13.94 6.06 19.89
CA SER A 404 15.06 5.10 19.90
C SER A 404 14.57 3.64 19.86
N ALA A 405 13.50 3.34 20.58
CA ALA A 405 12.87 2.02 20.55
C ALA A 405 12.20 1.69 19.20
N ALA A 406 11.65 2.70 18.52
CA ALA A 406 10.93 2.54 17.25
C ALA A 406 11.85 2.39 16.02
N LEU A 407 13.09 2.90 16.08
CA LEU A 407 14.02 3.02 14.92
C LEU A 407 14.33 1.72 14.15
N ILE A 408 14.08 0.56 14.75
CA ILE A 408 14.29 -0.76 14.16
C ILE A 408 13.28 -1.05 13.04
N ASP A 409 12.09 -0.43 13.07
CA ASP A 409 11.07 -0.59 12.03
C ASP A 409 10.64 0.77 11.46
N THR A 410 10.67 0.89 10.13
CA THR A 410 10.44 2.17 9.44
C THR A 410 9.02 2.70 9.61
N ARG A 411 8.03 1.80 9.67
CA ARG A 411 6.61 2.13 9.85
C ARG A 411 6.37 2.60 11.28
N LEU A 412 6.87 1.86 12.28
CA LEU A 412 6.75 2.29 13.67
C LEU A 412 7.47 3.62 13.93
N THR A 413 8.66 3.82 13.34
CA THR A 413 9.43 5.08 13.44
C THR A 413 8.61 6.27 12.92
N ASN A 414 7.97 6.13 11.76
CA ASN A 414 7.13 7.19 11.19
C ASN A 414 5.91 7.49 12.09
N SER A 415 5.25 6.45 12.62
CA SER A 415 4.10 6.61 13.53
C SER A 415 4.46 7.30 14.84
N VAL A 416 5.59 6.92 15.48
CA VAL A 416 6.07 7.58 16.71
C VAL A 416 6.55 9.01 16.43
N GLY A 417 7.17 9.24 15.27
CA GLY A 417 7.49 10.60 14.81
C GLY A 417 6.25 11.48 14.63
N ALA A 418 5.16 10.95 14.07
CA ALA A 418 3.90 11.66 13.96
C ALA A 418 3.27 11.99 15.33
N VAL A 419 3.35 11.08 16.32
CA VAL A 419 2.93 11.34 17.70
C VAL A 419 3.76 12.47 18.33
N PHE A 420 5.08 12.44 18.14
CA PHE A 420 5.96 13.50 18.64
C PHE A 420 5.60 14.86 18.03
N ILE A 421 5.41 14.93 16.71
CA ILE A 421 4.98 16.15 16.01
C ILE A 421 3.63 16.65 16.54
N ALA A 422 2.66 15.76 16.76
CA ALA A 422 1.35 16.15 17.31
C ALA A 422 1.48 16.73 18.73
N CYS A 423 2.26 16.10 19.62
CA CYS A 423 2.46 16.61 20.98
C CYS A 423 3.28 17.91 21.01
N GLY A 424 4.26 18.06 20.11
CA GLY A 424 5.01 19.30 19.91
C GLY A 424 4.15 20.45 19.38
N LYS A 425 3.17 20.16 18.51
CA LYS A 425 2.16 21.13 18.06
C LYS A 425 1.22 21.53 19.20
N ASP A 426 0.73 20.58 20.00
CA ASP A 426 -0.08 20.87 21.20
C ASP A 426 0.68 21.82 22.16
N LEU A 427 2.00 21.63 22.33
CA LEU A 427 2.87 22.52 23.10
C LEU A 427 2.97 23.92 22.47
N CYS A 428 3.24 24.01 21.16
CA CYS A 428 3.35 25.29 20.46
C CYS A 428 2.03 26.08 20.51
N THR A 429 0.89 25.43 20.31
CA THR A 429 -0.45 26.06 20.37
C THR A 429 -0.78 26.56 21.78
N LYS A 430 -0.39 25.84 22.83
CA LYS A 430 -0.51 26.34 24.22
C LYS A 430 0.32 27.61 24.42
N LEU A 431 1.58 27.62 24.00
CA LEU A 431 2.47 28.78 24.12
C LEU A 431 1.95 29.98 23.30
N GLU A 432 1.50 29.73 22.07
CA GLU A 432 0.87 30.70 21.16
C GLU A 432 -0.32 31.41 21.82
N SER A 433 -1.21 30.66 22.50
CA SER A 433 -2.36 31.23 23.22
C SER A 433 -2.01 32.21 24.34
N GLN A 434 -0.76 32.20 24.82
CA GLN A 434 -0.28 33.08 25.88
C GLN A 434 0.42 34.34 25.35
N ILE A 435 0.85 34.35 24.08
CA ILE A 435 1.54 35.48 23.45
C ILE A 435 0.66 36.73 23.50
N LYS A 436 1.26 37.85 23.92
CA LYS A 436 0.59 39.16 23.97
C LYS A 436 0.90 39.94 22.70
N LEU A 437 -0.14 40.37 21.99
CA LEU A 437 -0.04 41.14 20.73
C LEU A 437 -0.70 42.54 20.83
N GLY A 438 -1.11 42.94 22.04
CA GLY A 438 -1.75 44.23 22.32
C GLY A 438 -0.79 45.43 22.20
N PRO A 439 -1.28 46.68 22.33
CA PRO A 439 -0.44 47.87 22.20
C PRO A 439 0.73 47.87 23.19
N ASP A 440 0.50 47.43 24.43
CA ASP A 440 1.54 47.36 25.47
C ASP A 440 2.68 46.41 25.11
N SER A 441 2.44 45.35 24.33
CA SER A 441 3.52 44.43 23.92
C SER A 441 4.47 45.05 22.89
N LYS A 442 4.12 46.20 22.30
CA LYS A 442 4.86 46.87 21.23
C LYS A 442 5.63 48.11 21.67
N GLN A 443 5.42 48.64 22.88
CA GLN A 443 6.03 49.92 23.26
C GLN A 443 7.57 49.85 23.36
N VAL A 444 8.28 50.86 22.85
CA VAL A 444 9.77 50.91 22.89
C VAL A 444 10.32 52.15 23.62
N VAL A 445 9.43 52.84 24.34
CA VAL A 445 9.73 54.12 25.02
C VAL A 445 10.62 53.92 26.24
N ASP A 446 10.39 52.88 27.05
CA ASP A 446 11.07 52.63 28.33
C ASP A 446 11.61 51.17 28.41
N ILE A 447 11.96 50.70 29.60
CA ILE A 447 12.33 49.31 29.93
C ILE A 447 11.17 48.35 29.60
N PRO A 448 11.43 47.08 29.20
CA PRO A 448 10.40 46.07 28.95
C PRO A 448 9.35 45.98 30.07
N ASN A 449 8.08 46.03 29.70
CA ASN A 449 6.99 45.79 30.64
C ASN A 449 6.73 44.28 30.86
N PHE A 450 5.72 43.96 31.67
CA PHE A 450 5.34 42.58 31.96
C PHE A 450 4.96 41.76 30.72
N GLN A 451 4.20 42.33 29.78
CA GLN A 451 3.75 41.63 28.56
C GLN A 451 4.94 41.33 27.63
N GLN A 452 5.88 42.27 27.52
CA GLN A 452 7.10 42.11 26.73
C GLN A 452 8.03 41.07 27.36
N THR A 453 8.22 41.14 28.67
CA THR A 453 8.99 40.14 29.44
C THR A 453 8.37 38.74 29.30
N GLN A 454 7.04 38.61 29.37
CA GLN A 454 6.33 37.35 29.12
C GLN A 454 6.59 36.83 27.70
N ASN A 455 6.49 37.68 26.68
CA ASN A 455 6.78 37.31 25.29
C ASN A 455 8.23 36.86 25.08
N VAL A 456 9.21 37.53 25.69
CA VAL A 456 10.63 37.10 25.68
C VAL A 456 10.77 35.70 26.27
N ILE A 457 10.16 35.44 27.42
CA ILE A 457 10.21 34.12 28.07
C ILE A 457 9.57 33.05 27.17
N LEU A 458 8.40 33.32 26.58
CA LEU A 458 7.75 32.42 25.63
C LEU A 458 8.63 32.13 24.41
N ALA A 459 9.27 33.16 23.84
CA ALA A 459 10.18 33.00 22.70
C ALA A 459 11.44 32.19 23.05
N ASN A 460 12.01 32.37 24.25
CA ASN A 460 13.16 31.60 24.70
C ASN A 460 12.79 30.14 25.00
N ILE A 461 11.61 29.85 25.56
CA ILE A 461 11.10 28.48 25.73
C ILE A 461 10.89 27.79 24.37
N LEU A 462 10.29 28.51 23.41
CA LEU A 462 10.13 28.04 22.03
C LEU A 462 11.49 27.73 21.38
N TYR A 463 12.46 28.63 21.52
CA TYR A 463 13.82 28.43 21.02
C TYR A 463 14.50 27.22 21.67
N TYR A 464 14.43 27.10 22.99
CA TYR A 464 15.00 25.99 23.76
C TYR A 464 14.41 24.65 23.33
N PHE A 465 13.09 24.58 23.11
CA PHE A 465 12.44 23.41 22.53
C PHE A 465 12.98 23.07 21.13
N LYS A 466 13.04 24.05 20.23
CA LYS A 466 13.61 23.90 18.87
C LYS A 466 15.06 23.40 18.90
N ASP A 467 15.90 23.92 19.79
CA ASP A 467 17.30 23.51 19.91
C ASP A 467 17.45 22.11 20.52
N SER A 468 16.71 21.79 21.58
CA SER A 468 16.70 20.44 22.18
C SER A 468 16.18 19.37 21.21
N VAL A 469 15.22 19.69 20.32
CA VAL A 469 14.83 18.79 19.22
C VAL A 469 15.95 18.63 18.19
N ARG A 470 16.61 19.72 17.78
CA ARG A 470 17.76 19.66 16.84
C ARG A 470 18.88 18.79 17.39
N ARG A 471 19.22 18.91 18.68
CA ARG A 471 20.20 18.06 19.39
C ARG A 471 19.77 16.59 19.39
N MET A 472 18.53 16.30 19.81
CA MET A 472 17.97 14.93 19.79
C MET A 472 18.03 14.28 18.40
N LEU A 473 17.71 15.02 17.33
CA LEU A 473 17.79 14.50 15.97
C LEU A 473 19.24 14.29 15.49
N ALA A 474 20.19 15.11 15.96
CA ALA A 474 21.61 14.94 15.67
C ALA A 474 22.19 13.69 16.36
N ASP A 475 21.85 13.46 17.64
CA ASP A 475 22.26 12.29 18.41
C ASP A 475 21.74 10.97 17.78
N LEU A 476 20.49 10.98 17.30
CA LEU A 476 19.86 9.84 16.64
C LEU A 476 20.22 9.68 15.15
N ASN A 477 20.97 10.62 14.55
CA ASN A 477 21.20 10.68 13.10
C ASN A 477 21.86 9.42 12.53
N VAL A 478 22.76 8.77 13.27
CA VAL A 478 23.42 7.52 12.86
C VAL A 478 22.44 6.33 12.80
N GLN A 479 21.35 6.38 13.56
CA GLN A 479 20.31 5.36 13.57
C GLN A 479 19.24 5.69 12.53
N PHE A 480 18.85 6.97 12.40
CA PHE A 480 17.99 7.43 11.30
C PHE A 480 18.60 7.13 9.92
N SER A 481 19.91 7.27 9.71
CA SER A 481 20.52 6.96 8.40
C SER A 481 20.47 5.47 8.01
N LYS A 482 20.27 4.56 8.98
CA LYS A 482 20.06 3.12 8.74
C LYS A 482 18.58 2.78 8.47
N SER A 483 17.67 3.58 9.00
CA SER A 483 16.22 3.40 8.84
C SER A 483 15.71 4.26 7.69
N LYS A 484 15.06 3.68 6.68
CA LYS A 484 14.47 4.43 5.53
C LYS A 484 13.21 5.25 5.91
N SER A 485 13.13 5.73 7.14
CA SER A 485 12.02 6.52 7.69
C SER A 485 12.04 7.97 7.19
N SER A 486 10.87 8.59 7.08
CA SER A 486 10.72 10.03 6.79
C SER A 486 10.67 10.88 8.06
N ALA A 487 10.53 10.25 9.23
CA ALA A 487 10.35 10.89 10.54
C ALA A 487 11.33 12.04 10.81
N GLN A 488 12.64 11.86 10.57
CA GLN A 488 13.64 12.90 10.80
C GLN A 488 13.36 14.19 10.02
N GLN A 489 12.94 14.07 8.75
CA GLN A 489 12.62 15.21 7.91
C GLN A 489 11.31 15.88 8.35
N GLU A 490 10.27 15.10 8.66
CA GLU A 490 8.99 15.64 9.10
C GLU A 490 9.06 16.31 10.48
N ILE A 491 9.85 15.76 11.42
CA ILE A 491 10.12 16.43 12.71
C ILE A 491 10.88 17.73 12.47
N SER A 492 11.89 17.74 11.60
CA SER A 492 12.65 18.96 11.26
C SER A 492 11.76 20.05 10.65
N LYS A 493 10.83 19.68 9.75
CA LYS A 493 9.83 20.60 9.17
C LYS A 493 8.86 21.15 10.22
N SER A 494 8.47 20.33 11.21
CA SER A 494 7.50 20.76 12.23
C SER A 494 8.00 21.92 13.11
N LEU A 495 9.32 22.07 13.25
CA LEU A 495 9.95 23.19 13.98
C LEU A 495 9.77 24.56 13.28
N GLU A 496 9.27 24.60 12.04
CA GLU A 496 9.01 25.87 11.36
C GLU A 496 7.87 26.66 12.04
N GLN A 497 6.90 25.99 12.67
CA GLN A 497 5.90 26.67 13.50
C GLN A 497 6.56 27.46 14.64
N THR A 498 7.60 26.90 15.26
CA THR A 498 8.39 27.56 16.31
C THR A 498 9.10 28.81 15.78
N ASN A 499 9.68 28.75 14.57
CA ASN A 499 10.29 29.92 13.91
C ASN A 499 9.26 31.03 13.66
N ILE A 500 8.05 30.67 13.18
CA ILE A 500 6.96 31.62 12.92
C ILE A 500 6.51 32.31 14.21
N LEU A 501 6.37 31.59 15.33
CA LEU A 501 5.97 32.17 16.62
C LEU A 501 7.03 33.12 17.19
N ILE A 502 8.31 32.72 17.19
CA ILE A 502 9.42 33.59 17.62
C ILE A 502 9.52 34.83 16.72
N GLY A 503 9.41 34.63 15.39
CA GLY A 503 9.41 35.71 14.41
C GLY A 503 8.25 36.69 14.61
N THR A 504 7.06 36.19 14.90
CA THR A 504 5.88 37.02 15.20
C THR A 504 6.12 37.91 16.42
N ILE A 505 6.69 37.37 17.50
CA ILE A 505 7.02 38.15 18.71
C ILE A 505 8.07 39.23 18.38
N LEU A 506 9.16 38.86 17.70
CA LEU A 506 10.22 39.80 17.34
C LEU A 506 9.71 40.91 16.41
N GLN A 507 8.92 40.56 15.38
CA GLN A 507 8.44 41.51 14.38
C GLN A 507 7.60 42.63 15.01
N GLN A 508 6.74 42.33 15.98
CA GLN A 508 5.95 43.35 16.68
C GLN A 508 6.81 44.43 17.37
N ILE A 509 7.99 44.03 17.88
CA ILE A 509 8.94 44.96 18.47
C ILE A 509 9.71 45.67 17.35
N MET A 510 10.21 44.96 16.34
CA MET A 510 10.96 45.54 15.22
C MET A 510 10.16 46.61 14.45
N ASP A 511 8.88 46.40 14.19
CA ASP A 511 8.00 47.37 13.53
C ASP A 511 7.86 48.67 14.35
N SER A 512 7.77 48.53 15.68
CA SER A 512 7.68 49.66 16.61
C SER A 512 9.02 50.42 16.74
N ILE A 513 10.14 49.70 16.73
CA ILE A 513 11.49 50.27 16.62
C ILE A 513 11.59 51.07 15.32
N LEU A 514 11.24 50.48 14.18
CA LEU A 514 11.32 51.12 12.86
C LEU A 514 10.42 52.36 12.76
N SER A 515 9.19 52.30 13.29
CA SER A 515 8.29 53.45 13.35
C SER A 515 8.89 54.60 14.18
N THR A 516 9.51 54.29 15.32
CA THR A 516 10.16 55.31 16.16
C THR A 516 11.41 55.88 15.48
N ILE A 517 12.22 55.05 14.83
CA ILE A 517 13.38 55.49 14.03
C ILE A 517 12.95 56.39 12.88
N SER A 518 11.84 56.07 12.20
CA SER A 518 11.29 56.90 11.13
C SER A 518 10.93 58.31 11.63
N ILE A 519 10.31 58.41 12.82
CA ILE A 519 10.01 59.71 13.46
C ILE A 519 11.28 60.48 13.81
N ILE A 520 12.28 59.82 14.40
CA ILE A 520 13.57 60.46 14.74
C ILE A 520 14.28 60.96 13.47
N LEU A 521 14.36 60.13 12.43
CA LEU A 521 15.01 60.48 11.16
C LEU A 521 14.28 61.59 10.40
N LEU A 522 12.95 61.64 10.46
CA LEU A 522 12.17 62.73 9.88
C LEU A 522 12.45 64.08 10.56
N SER A 523 12.83 64.09 11.85
CA SER A 523 13.17 65.33 12.57
C SER A 523 14.40 66.05 11.99
N MET A 524 15.21 65.37 11.18
CA MET A 524 16.31 65.94 10.37
C MET A 524 15.86 67.18 9.57
N HIS A 525 14.63 67.20 9.03
CA HIS A 525 14.09 68.35 8.29
C HIS A 525 13.80 69.59 9.15
N ARG A 526 13.94 69.47 10.48
CA ARG A 526 13.76 70.52 11.47
C ARG A 526 15.05 70.80 12.25
N GLU A 527 16.17 70.16 11.87
CA GLU A 527 17.47 70.32 12.52
C GLU A 527 17.99 71.76 12.39
N PRO A 528 18.33 72.44 13.50
CA PRO A 528 18.72 73.85 13.47
C PRO A 528 20.08 74.05 12.82
N GLY A 529 20.12 74.86 11.76
CA GLY A 529 21.36 75.37 11.18
C GLY A 529 21.87 74.63 9.94
N LEU A 530 21.24 73.53 9.48
CA LEU A 530 21.64 72.84 8.24
C LEU A 530 21.57 73.75 6.99
N SER A 531 20.85 74.87 7.05
CA SER A 531 20.75 75.89 6.00
C SER A 531 21.71 77.08 6.18
N SER A 532 22.63 77.02 7.16
CA SER A 532 23.53 78.11 7.55
C SER A 532 25.00 77.71 7.37
N GLU A 533 25.83 78.59 6.83
CA GLU A 533 27.29 78.37 6.76
C GLU A 533 28.00 78.48 8.14
N LYS A 534 27.25 78.82 9.20
CA LYS A 534 27.79 78.95 10.57
C LYS A 534 27.63 77.67 11.41
N ILE A 535 27.05 76.59 10.86
CA ILE A 535 26.92 75.33 11.59
C ILE A 535 28.29 74.69 11.80
N SER A 536 28.50 74.10 12.98
CA SER A 536 29.68 73.26 13.21
C SER A 536 29.61 72.04 12.30
N THR A 537 30.66 71.77 11.53
CA THR A 537 30.77 70.52 10.75
C THR A 537 31.17 69.32 11.63
N VAL A 538 31.59 69.54 12.88
CA VAL A 538 32.14 68.52 13.78
C VAL A 538 31.10 67.99 14.77
N GLY A 539 30.97 66.66 14.86
CA GLY A 539 30.06 65.93 15.76
C GLY A 539 28.71 65.53 15.10
N PRO A 540 27.87 64.75 15.80
CA PRO A 540 26.57 64.31 15.31
C PRO A 540 25.50 65.40 15.44
N SER A 541 24.60 65.52 14.47
CA SER A 541 23.39 66.34 14.58
C SER A 541 22.46 65.84 15.69
N MET A 542 21.52 66.67 16.17
CA MET A 542 20.70 66.34 17.34
C MET A 542 19.84 65.08 17.12
N TYR A 543 19.17 64.98 15.96
CA TYR A 543 18.42 63.77 15.58
C TYR A 543 19.29 62.51 15.54
N MET A 544 20.56 62.64 15.14
CA MET A 544 21.50 61.51 15.03
C MET A 544 21.97 61.04 16.42
N LYS A 545 22.17 61.99 17.35
CA LYS A 545 22.45 61.67 18.75
C LYS A 545 21.27 60.96 19.41
N GLU A 546 20.05 61.47 19.22
CA GLU A 546 18.82 60.82 19.70
C GLU A 546 18.68 59.40 19.13
N LEU A 547 18.95 59.20 17.84
CA LEU A 547 18.92 57.89 17.20
C LEU A 547 19.92 56.91 17.82
N GLN A 548 21.17 57.34 18.08
CA GLN A 548 22.20 56.52 18.71
C GLN A 548 21.79 56.09 20.12
N GLU A 549 21.30 57.03 20.94
CA GLU A 549 20.83 56.76 22.31
C GLU A 549 19.59 55.84 22.30
N PHE A 550 18.66 56.06 21.38
CA PHE A 550 17.47 55.23 21.18
C PHE A 550 17.81 53.79 20.78
N ILE A 551 18.57 53.59 19.70
CA ILE A 551 18.92 52.25 19.20
C ILE A 551 19.69 51.48 20.26
N SER A 552 20.70 52.10 20.89
CA SER A 552 21.52 51.45 21.93
C SER A 552 20.64 50.96 23.10
N ARG A 553 19.81 51.86 23.65
CA ARG A 553 18.89 51.55 24.76
C ARG A 553 17.90 50.45 24.40
N VAL A 554 17.24 50.55 23.25
CA VAL A 554 16.16 49.61 22.89
C VAL A 554 16.73 48.25 22.52
N TRP A 555 17.85 48.20 21.80
CA TRP A 555 18.49 46.92 21.47
C TRP A 555 19.00 46.20 22.73
N GLN A 556 19.62 46.93 23.66
CA GLN A 556 20.09 46.38 24.93
C GLN A 556 18.94 45.86 25.79
N ASN A 557 17.85 46.61 25.92
CA ASN A 557 16.78 46.29 26.87
C ASN A 557 15.73 45.33 26.30
N HIS A 558 15.31 45.49 25.04
CA HIS A 558 14.21 44.72 24.45
C HIS A 558 14.67 43.54 23.60
N ILE A 559 15.81 43.63 22.91
CA ILE A 559 16.24 42.61 21.94
C ILE A 559 17.34 41.68 22.48
N SER A 560 18.30 42.19 23.25
CA SER A 560 19.35 41.38 23.87
C SER A 560 18.87 40.16 24.68
N PRO A 561 17.73 40.22 25.41
CA PRO A 561 17.21 39.08 26.18
C PRO A 561 16.77 37.84 25.37
N PHE A 562 16.56 37.96 24.06
CA PHE A 562 16.17 36.83 23.22
C PHE A 562 17.35 35.87 22.98
N GLU A 563 17.14 34.57 23.18
CA GLU A 563 18.19 33.55 23.08
C GLU A 563 18.47 33.07 21.64
N ASP A 564 17.48 33.15 20.73
CA ASP A 564 17.66 32.79 19.31
C ASP A 564 18.48 33.86 18.57
N LYS A 565 19.81 33.83 18.76
CA LYS A 565 20.73 34.79 18.13
C LYS A 565 20.74 34.71 16.61
N GLU A 566 20.38 33.58 16.02
CA GLU A 566 20.25 33.42 14.55
C GLU A 566 19.05 34.25 14.04
N MET A 567 17.89 34.12 14.70
CA MET A 567 16.67 34.86 14.34
C MET A 567 16.80 36.35 14.66
N VAL A 568 17.34 36.70 15.83
CA VAL A 568 17.62 38.09 16.22
C VAL A 568 18.56 38.76 15.22
N ALA A 569 19.62 38.06 14.78
CA ALA A 569 20.50 38.58 13.74
C ALA A 569 19.75 38.81 12.43
N LYS A 570 18.93 37.87 11.94
CA LYS A 570 18.17 38.04 10.69
C LYS A 570 17.24 39.27 10.74
N CYS A 571 16.45 39.39 11.80
CA CYS A 571 15.56 40.55 12.00
C CYS A 571 16.36 41.86 12.17
N GLY A 572 17.52 41.82 12.84
CA GLY A 572 18.41 42.97 13.01
C GLY A 572 19.03 43.45 11.70
N HIS A 573 19.49 42.55 10.83
CA HIS A 573 20.00 42.93 9.50
C HIS A 573 18.90 43.60 8.68
N GLU A 574 17.66 43.11 8.73
CA GLU A 574 16.56 43.73 8.00
C GLU A 574 16.21 45.11 8.56
N LEU A 575 16.07 45.25 9.88
CA LEU A 575 15.90 46.54 10.54
C LEU A 575 17.02 47.53 10.13
N ALA A 576 18.28 47.11 10.18
CA ALA A 576 19.42 47.96 9.82
C ALA A 576 19.41 48.42 8.35
N LYS A 577 19.00 47.57 7.40
CA LYS A 577 18.81 48.00 5.99
C LYS A 577 17.74 49.09 5.89
N ARG A 578 16.58 48.88 6.52
CA ARG A 578 15.45 49.82 6.49
C ARG A 578 15.80 51.15 7.18
N CYS A 579 16.59 51.13 8.25
CA CYS A 579 17.18 52.34 8.86
C CYS A 579 18.06 53.13 7.87
N ILE A 580 18.91 52.44 7.09
CA ILE A 580 19.74 53.07 6.06
C ILE A 580 18.87 53.68 4.95
N GLU A 581 17.87 52.95 4.45
CA GLU A 581 16.95 53.43 3.42
C GLU A 581 16.22 54.70 3.87
N LEU A 582 15.60 54.69 5.05
CA LEU A 582 14.93 55.86 5.62
C LEU A 582 15.87 57.05 5.82
N PHE A 583 17.11 56.81 6.24
CA PHE A 583 18.11 57.87 6.40
C PHE A 583 18.51 58.47 5.05
N VAL A 584 18.85 57.63 4.07
CA VAL A 584 19.26 58.08 2.71
C VAL A 584 18.11 58.82 2.02
N HIS A 585 16.86 58.37 2.14
CA HIS A 585 15.69 59.07 1.62
C HIS A 585 15.53 60.46 2.26
N ASN A 586 15.47 60.56 3.60
CA ASN A 586 15.37 61.85 4.30
C ASN A 586 16.51 62.80 3.93
N MET A 587 17.74 62.29 3.92
CA MET A 587 18.96 63.03 3.57
C MET A 587 18.95 63.53 2.12
N SER A 588 18.40 62.74 1.18
CA SER A 588 18.35 63.10 -0.25
C SER A 588 17.35 64.23 -0.57
N ILE A 589 16.28 64.37 0.21
CA ILE A 589 15.20 65.36 -0.04
C ILE A 589 15.37 66.64 0.78
N LEU A 590 16.40 66.72 1.63
CA LEU A 590 16.57 67.80 2.61
C LEU A 590 16.96 69.13 1.96
N ARG A 591 16.19 70.18 2.23
CA ARG A 591 16.35 71.52 1.66
C ARG A 591 15.57 72.56 2.47
N PRO A 592 16.05 73.82 2.63
CA PRO A 592 17.34 74.34 2.17
C PRO A 592 18.53 73.79 2.97
N ILE A 593 19.70 73.69 2.31
CA ILE A 593 20.93 73.17 2.89
C ILE A 593 22.14 74.01 2.45
N SER A 594 23.06 74.29 3.37
CA SER A 594 24.33 75.00 3.15
C SER A 594 25.48 74.03 2.81
N ASP A 595 26.62 74.53 2.35
CA ASP A 595 27.79 73.68 2.12
C ASP A 595 28.34 73.14 3.45
N ALA A 596 28.38 73.96 4.51
CA ALA A 596 28.65 73.48 5.87
C ALA A 596 27.61 72.43 6.35
N GLY A 597 26.34 72.58 5.97
CA GLY A 597 25.27 71.61 6.25
C GLY A 597 25.49 70.27 5.56
N ARG A 598 25.98 70.27 4.30
CA ARG A 598 26.36 69.05 3.56
C ARG A 598 27.53 68.34 4.22
N GLN A 599 28.53 69.08 4.70
CA GLN A 599 29.65 68.52 5.47
C GLN A 599 29.18 67.96 6.83
N ARG A 600 28.20 68.57 7.48
CA ARG A 600 27.56 68.03 8.69
C ARG A 600 26.85 66.70 8.40
N LEU A 601 26.06 66.62 7.31
CA LEU A 601 25.39 65.38 6.92
C LEU A 601 26.37 64.26 6.48
N ASN A 602 27.50 64.60 5.84
CA ASN A 602 28.58 63.62 5.58
C ASN A 602 29.09 63.00 6.89
N ASN A 603 29.30 63.81 7.93
CA ASN A 603 29.65 63.30 9.25
C ASN A 603 28.51 62.51 9.89
N ASP A 604 27.24 62.89 9.70
CA ASP A 604 26.11 62.08 10.16
C ASP A 604 26.07 60.69 9.49
N CYS A 605 26.53 60.50 8.25
CA CYS A 605 26.69 59.14 7.68
C CYS A 605 27.61 58.26 8.54
N ASN A 606 28.74 58.80 9.01
CA ASN A 606 29.67 58.08 9.88
C ASN A 606 29.05 57.78 11.26
N HIS A 607 28.17 58.66 11.76
CA HIS A 607 27.43 58.45 13.00
C HIS A 607 26.26 57.46 12.83
N MET A 608 25.65 57.36 11.66
CA MET A 608 24.69 56.31 11.30
C MET A 608 25.36 54.94 11.30
N GLU A 609 26.55 54.80 10.69
CA GLU A 609 27.33 53.54 10.78
C GLU A 609 27.61 53.15 12.25
N GLN A 610 27.86 54.13 13.13
CA GLN A 610 28.03 53.89 14.56
C GLN A 610 26.71 53.54 15.28
N ALA A 611 25.60 54.17 14.90
CA ALA A 611 24.27 53.92 15.47
C ALA A 611 23.78 52.49 15.23
N LEU A 612 24.16 51.89 14.10
CA LEU A 612 23.77 50.54 13.72
C LEU A 612 24.64 49.43 14.35
N LYS A 613 25.80 49.76 14.96
CA LYS A 613 26.71 48.77 15.57
C LYS A 613 26.09 47.84 16.62
N PRO A 614 25.13 48.28 17.47
CA PRO A 614 24.44 47.38 18.40
C PRO A 614 23.63 46.30 17.67
N ILE A 615 23.01 46.67 16.54
CA ILE A 615 22.13 45.82 15.71
C ILE A 615 22.96 44.85 14.85
N CYS A 616 23.96 45.40 14.15
CA CYS A 616 24.83 44.66 13.24
C CYS A 616 26.29 45.08 13.51
N SER A 617 27.08 44.16 14.07
CA SER A 617 28.48 44.41 14.44
C SER A 617 29.40 44.60 13.22
N ASN A 618 29.01 44.05 12.06
CA ASN A 618 29.79 44.05 10.82
C ASN A 618 28.95 44.59 9.65
N LEU A 619 28.86 45.91 9.55
CA LEU A 619 28.04 46.63 8.55
C LEU A 619 28.14 46.11 7.09
N PRO A 620 29.32 45.67 6.57
CA PRO A 620 29.43 45.06 5.24
C PRO A 620 28.48 43.89 4.96
N ASP A 621 28.03 43.16 5.99
CA ASP A 621 27.09 42.03 5.85
C ASP A 621 25.68 42.46 5.38
N LEU A 622 25.36 43.76 5.47
CA LEU A 622 24.15 44.35 4.87
C LEU A 622 24.25 44.52 3.33
N GLY A 623 25.42 44.25 2.73
CA GLY A 623 25.60 44.25 1.28
C GLY A 623 25.35 45.61 0.63
N ASN A 624 24.33 45.69 -0.24
CA ASN A 624 24.04 46.90 -1.01
C ASN A 624 23.68 48.09 -0.12
N SER A 625 22.94 47.91 0.98
CA SER A 625 22.52 49.02 1.84
C SER A 625 23.74 49.69 2.52
N ALA A 626 24.70 48.91 3.02
CA ALA A 626 25.95 49.46 3.56
C ALA A 626 26.79 50.18 2.49
N ARG A 627 26.87 49.63 1.27
CA ARG A 627 27.54 50.28 0.14
C ARG A 627 26.82 51.59 -0.26
N LEU A 628 25.49 51.63 -0.21
CA LEU A 628 24.68 52.82 -0.48
C LEU A 628 24.91 53.93 0.56
N LEU A 629 24.92 53.59 1.86
CA LEU A 629 25.25 54.56 2.93
C LEU A 629 26.65 55.18 2.71
N ARG A 630 27.63 54.34 2.36
CA ARG A 630 29.00 54.79 2.08
C ARG A 630 29.11 55.59 0.78
N ALA A 631 28.33 55.27 -0.25
CA ALA A 631 28.24 56.10 -1.45
C ALA A 631 27.60 57.47 -1.14
N MET A 632 26.54 57.47 -0.33
CA MET A 632 25.81 58.68 0.05
C MET A 632 26.68 59.70 0.81
N SER A 633 27.60 59.23 1.66
CA SER A 633 28.54 60.13 2.34
C SER A 633 29.45 60.89 1.37
N PHE A 634 29.90 60.26 0.29
CA PHE A 634 30.64 60.96 -0.78
C PHE A 634 29.74 61.86 -1.62
N LEU A 635 28.49 61.45 -1.90
CA LEU A 635 27.58 62.17 -2.80
C LEU A 635 27.02 63.46 -2.21
N ILE A 636 26.65 63.52 -0.92
CA ILE A 636 26.00 64.72 -0.33
C ILE A 636 26.84 66.01 -0.45
N VAL A 637 28.17 65.86 -0.47
CA VAL A 637 29.15 66.96 -0.60
C VAL A 637 29.57 67.27 -2.04
N GLN A 638 29.08 66.54 -3.04
CA GLN A 638 29.42 66.81 -4.43
C GLN A 638 28.62 67.99 -5.01
N PRO A 639 29.21 68.76 -5.94
CA PRO A 639 28.46 69.74 -6.73
C PRO A 639 27.61 69.06 -7.81
N PRO A 640 26.58 69.74 -8.36
CA PRO A 640 25.67 69.18 -9.36
C PRO A 640 26.35 68.52 -10.57
N GLN A 641 27.49 69.07 -11.01
CA GLN A 641 28.24 68.60 -12.18
C GLN A 641 28.91 67.23 -11.96
N GLU A 642 29.21 66.86 -10.71
CA GLU A 642 29.75 65.52 -10.36
C GLU A 642 28.61 64.53 -10.04
N LEU A 643 27.47 65.01 -9.53
CA LEU A 643 26.28 64.19 -9.28
C LEU A 643 25.70 63.59 -10.57
N VAL A 644 25.66 64.35 -11.68
CA VAL A 644 25.13 63.80 -12.96
C VAL A 644 26.05 62.80 -13.66
N LYS A 645 27.31 62.64 -13.22
CA LYS A 645 28.24 61.64 -13.75
C LYS A 645 27.99 60.23 -13.23
N GLN A 646 27.11 60.07 -12.24
CA GLN A 646 26.82 58.75 -11.67
C GLN A 646 26.24 57.78 -12.71
N SER A 647 26.42 56.49 -12.45
CA SER A 647 25.83 55.40 -13.24
C SER A 647 24.31 55.41 -13.18
N VAL A 648 23.68 54.90 -14.23
CA VAL A 648 22.24 54.93 -14.46
C VAL A 648 21.80 53.56 -14.98
N GLY A 649 20.61 53.11 -14.60
CA GLY A 649 20.08 51.77 -14.88
C GLY A 649 20.22 50.78 -13.71
N ASN A 650 19.68 49.58 -13.89
CA ASN A 650 19.45 48.58 -12.83
C ASN A 650 20.73 48.08 -12.11
N ASP A 651 21.89 48.14 -12.75
CA ASP A 651 23.17 47.75 -12.15
C ASP A 651 23.81 48.86 -11.29
N SER A 652 23.19 50.06 -11.25
CA SER A 652 23.70 51.18 -10.44
C SER A 652 23.43 50.96 -8.95
N LEU A 653 24.46 51.09 -8.12
CA LEU A 653 24.35 51.02 -6.66
C LEU A 653 23.43 52.12 -6.08
N VAL A 654 23.38 53.28 -6.73
CA VAL A 654 22.61 54.44 -6.29
C VAL A 654 21.45 54.65 -7.26
N PRO A 655 20.20 54.43 -6.82
CA PRO A 655 19.01 54.69 -7.62
C PRO A 655 18.96 56.11 -8.19
N SER A 656 18.56 56.24 -9.45
CA SER A 656 18.60 57.53 -10.16
C SER A 656 17.68 58.58 -9.55
N TYR A 657 16.58 58.19 -8.89
CA TYR A 657 15.71 59.11 -8.17
C TYR A 657 16.40 59.78 -6.97
N ILE A 658 17.36 59.11 -6.31
CA ILE A 658 18.12 59.66 -5.17
C ILE A 658 19.07 60.75 -5.65
N VAL A 659 19.75 60.53 -6.78
CA VAL A 659 20.61 61.54 -7.43
C VAL A 659 19.79 62.77 -7.85
N LEU A 660 18.59 62.55 -8.40
CA LEU A 660 17.67 63.65 -8.76
C LEU A 660 17.16 64.41 -7.53
N PHE A 661 16.84 63.75 -6.41
CA PHE A 661 16.51 64.41 -5.15
C PHE A 661 17.68 65.26 -4.61
N LEU A 662 18.91 64.74 -4.63
CA LEU A 662 20.11 65.50 -4.26
C LEU A 662 20.28 66.77 -5.12
N LEU A 663 20.01 66.69 -6.43
CA LEU A 663 20.05 67.85 -7.33
C LEU A 663 18.99 68.91 -6.98
N PHE A 664 17.77 68.52 -6.59
CA PHE A 664 16.79 69.49 -6.04
C PHE A 664 17.34 70.24 -4.82
N GLY A 665 18.20 69.61 -4.00
CA GLY A 665 18.88 70.24 -2.86
C GLY A 665 19.85 71.37 -3.22
N HIS A 666 20.29 71.49 -4.49
CA HIS A 666 21.13 72.60 -4.97
C HIS A 666 20.34 73.71 -5.68
N ALA A 667 19.09 73.46 -6.05
CA ALA A 667 18.28 74.40 -6.82
C ALA A 667 17.87 75.65 -6.01
N SER A 668 17.53 76.73 -6.72
CA SER A 668 16.91 77.93 -6.17
C SER A 668 15.42 77.72 -5.85
N ALA A 669 14.86 78.56 -4.96
CA ALA A 669 13.49 78.42 -4.45
C ALA A 669 12.38 78.45 -5.53
N GLU A 670 12.69 78.84 -6.77
CA GLU A 670 11.75 78.77 -7.89
C GLU A 670 11.52 77.34 -8.40
N LEU A 671 12.56 76.50 -8.40
CA LEU A 671 12.49 75.09 -8.77
C LEU A 671 12.18 74.28 -7.51
N GLN A 672 10.88 74.07 -7.26
CA GLN A 672 10.38 73.37 -6.08
C GLN A 672 10.61 71.86 -6.14
N SER A 673 10.79 71.23 -4.98
CA SER A 673 10.91 69.77 -4.85
C SER A 673 9.60 69.06 -5.25
N PRO A 674 9.64 67.76 -5.61
CA PRO A 674 8.46 67.08 -6.15
C PRO A 674 7.28 66.98 -5.18
N HIS A 675 7.53 66.70 -3.90
CA HIS A 675 6.48 66.69 -2.86
C HIS A 675 5.85 68.07 -2.67
N THR A 676 6.65 69.15 -2.63
CA THR A 676 6.17 70.52 -2.50
C THR A 676 5.26 70.87 -3.66
N THR A 677 5.68 70.51 -4.88
CA THR A 677 4.91 70.69 -6.11
C THR A 677 3.58 69.92 -6.09
N ALA A 678 3.52 68.77 -5.41
CA ALA A 678 2.32 67.96 -5.21
C ALA A 678 1.46 68.39 -3.99
N ASN A 679 1.84 69.44 -3.27
CA ASN A 679 1.25 69.85 -1.98
C ASN A 679 1.31 68.73 -0.90
N TRP A 680 2.41 67.98 -0.86
CA TRP A 680 2.69 66.97 0.15
C TRP A 680 3.72 67.49 1.16
N SER A 681 3.60 67.07 2.42
CA SER A 681 4.63 67.29 3.44
C SER A 681 5.73 66.23 3.35
N ASN A 682 6.82 66.41 4.11
CA ASN A 682 7.91 65.43 4.17
C ASN A 682 7.44 64.09 4.73
N GLU A 683 6.58 64.12 5.76
CA GLU A 683 5.91 62.94 6.33
C GLU A 683 5.25 62.11 5.22
N ARG A 684 4.42 62.76 4.40
CA ARG A 684 3.66 62.11 3.32
C ARG A 684 4.54 61.64 2.17
N LEU A 685 5.63 62.34 1.85
CA LEU A 685 6.58 61.86 0.85
C LEU A 685 7.31 60.61 1.36
N MET A 686 7.74 60.58 2.62
CA MET A 686 8.42 59.41 3.19
C MET A 686 7.50 58.18 3.22
N GLU A 687 6.25 58.35 3.66
CA GLU A 687 5.22 57.30 3.60
C GLU A 687 4.97 56.81 2.17
N TRP A 688 4.93 57.72 1.19
CA TRP A 688 4.77 57.37 -0.22
C TRP A 688 6.00 56.62 -0.77
N LEU A 689 7.21 57.07 -0.47
CA LEU A 689 8.47 56.44 -0.90
C LEU A 689 8.66 55.03 -0.34
N ASP A 690 8.14 54.77 0.86
CA ASP A 690 8.19 53.45 1.50
C ASP A 690 7.13 52.51 0.90
N GLY A 691 5.94 53.03 0.57
CA GLY A 691 4.87 52.26 -0.06
C GLY A 691 5.07 51.92 -1.55
N HIS A 692 5.97 52.62 -2.26
CA HIS A 692 6.19 52.46 -3.70
C HIS A 692 7.60 51.93 -3.97
N THR A 693 7.72 50.67 -4.38
CA THR A 693 9.02 50.03 -4.63
C THR A 693 9.57 50.30 -6.04
N SER A 694 8.73 50.74 -6.98
CA SER A 694 9.10 50.99 -8.37
C SER A 694 9.89 52.29 -8.54
N ASP A 695 11.14 52.17 -8.98
CA ASP A 695 11.97 53.34 -9.34
C ASP A 695 11.33 54.19 -10.45
N ARG A 696 10.57 53.57 -11.36
CA ARG A 696 9.84 54.28 -12.41
C ARG A 696 8.78 55.22 -11.84
N GLU A 697 8.02 54.79 -10.83
CA GLU A 697 6.99 55.63 -10.20
C GLU A 697 7.62 56.84 -9.50
N LYS A 698 8.78 56.63 -8.85
CA LYS A 698 9.59 57.70 -8.22
C LYS A 698 10.10 58.70 -9.26
N LEU A 699 10.54 58.21 -10.42
CA LEU A 699 10.93 59.06 -11.55
C LEU A 699 9.72 59.80 -12.16
N GLU A 700 8.55 59.19 -12.27
CA GLU A 700 7.33 59.86 -12.78
C GLU A 700 6.89 61.02 -11.86
N LEU A 701 7.01 60.88 -10.54
CA LEU A 701 6.80 61.97 -9.57
C LEU A 701 7.78 63.13 -9.80
N ILE A 702 9.07 62.84 -10.03
CA ILE A 702 10.10 63.85 -10.37
C ILE A 702 9.79 64.53 -11.71
N SER A 703 9.34 63.77 -12.72
CA SER A 703 8.97 64.30 -14.03
C SER A 703 7.89 65.38 -13.93
N GLY A 704 6.85 65.14 -13.12
CA GLY A 704 5.78 66.10 -12.90
C GLY A 704 6.27 67.43 -12.31
N ALA A 705 7.31 67.41 -11.48
CA ALA A 705 7.93 68.61 -10.93
C ALA A 705 8.73 69.39 -11.98
N LEU A 706 9.60 68.70 -12.73
CA LEU A 706 10.42 69.29 -13.79
C LEU A 706 9.57 69.90 -14.93
N GLN A 707 8.43 69.28 -15.25
CA GLN A 707 7.47 69.80 -16.23
C GLN A 707 6.78 71.08 -15.73
N ARG A 708 6.30 71.08 -14.47
CA ARG A 708 5.63 72.26 -13.89
C ARG A 708 6.55 73.47 -13.77
N TYR A 709 7.83 73.26 -13.39
CA TYR A 709 8.81 74.34 -13.38
C TYR A 709 9.04 74.92 -14.79
N ARG A 710 9.20 74.06 -15.82
CA ARG A 710 9.33 74.50 -17.21
C ARG A 710 8.17 75.38 -17.66
N ASP A 711 6.94 74.97 -17.32
CA ASP A 711 5.74 75.70 -17.71
C ASP A 711 5.57 77.00 -16.90
N GLN A 712 6.04 77.04 -15.65
CA GLN A 712 6.16 78.27 -14.85
C GLN A 712 7.15 79.27 -15.47
N VAL A 713 8.35 78.82 -15.85
CA VAL A 713 9.37 79.67 -16.52
C VAL A 713 8.81 80.24 -17.83
N ARG A 714 8.17 79.40 -18.65
CA ARG A 714 7.47 79.82 -19.89
C ARG A 714 6.37 80.85 -19.64
N ARG A 715 5.57 80.69 -18.58
CA ARG A 715 4.52 81.65 -18.20
C ARG A 715 5.10 82.99 -17.69
N LYS A 716 6.19 82.95 -16.94
CA LYS A 716 6.91 84.15 -16.46
C LYS A 716 7.67 84.89 -17.56
N LYS A 717 7.94 84.23 -18.70
CA LYS A 717 8.84 84.71 -19.78
C LYS A 717 10.28 84.99 -19.29
N SER A 718 10.76 84.25 -18.30
CA SER A 718 12.16 84.35 -17.87
C SER A 718 13.09 83.82 -18.98
N GLU A 719 14.18 84.53 -19.23
CA GLU A 719 15.16 84.18 -20.29
C GLU A 719 16.15 83.09 -19.86
N GLN A 720 16.19 82.75 -18.56
CA GLN A 720 17.11 81.78 -17.97
C GLN A 720 16.36 80.76 -17.11
N TYR A 721 16.83 79.52 -17.14
CA TYR A 721 16.44 78.47 -16.18
C TYR A 721 17.40 78.48 -14.99
N ASP A 722 17.00 77.85 -13.88
CA ASP A 722 17.90 77.49 -12.79
C ASP A 722 19.10 76.68 -13.29
N ASP A 723 20.30 76.98 -12.82
CA ASP A 723 21.57 76.37 -13.28
C ASP A 723 21.56 74.82 -13.17
N VAL A 724 20.80 74.27 -12.22
CA VAL A 724 20.70 72.82 -11.99
C VAL A 724 19.67 72.17 -12.91
N TYR A 725 18.70 72.92 -13.47
CA TYR A 725 17.60 72.37 -14.26
C TYR A 725 18.03 71.63 -15.53
N PRO A 726 18.95 72.14 -16.38
CA PRO A 726 19.41 71.41 -17.56
C PRO A 726 20.07 70.07 -17.20
N LEU A 727 20.90 70.07 -16.15
CA LEU A 727 21.60 68.89 -15.64
C LEU A 727 20.60 67.82 -15.17
N MET A 728 19.54 68.22 -14.47
CA MET A 728 18.47 67.32 -14.03
C MET A 728 17.70 66.71 -15.19
N VAL A 729 17.38 67.49 -16.23
CA VAL A 729 16.64 66.98 -17.40
C VAL A 729 17.48 65.98 -18.18
N GLU A 730 18.77 66.26 -18.42
CA GLU A 730 19.68 65.33 -19.11
C GLU A 730 19.83 64.01 -18.35
N PHE A 731 20.08 64.07 -17.03
CA PHE A 731 20.20 62.89 -16.19
C PHE A 731 18.87 62.11 -16.09
N PHE A 732 17.74 62.81 -15.98
CA PHE A 732 16.41 62.20 -15.97
C PHE A 732 16.11 61.47 -17.29
N GLU A 733 16.40 62.09 -18.44
CA GLU A 733 16.21 61.44 -19.74
C GLU A 733 17.09 60.20 -19.92
N LYS A 734 18.32 60.22 -19.38
CA LYS A 734 19.20 59.05 -19.35
C LYS A 734 18.59 57.93 -18.48
N ALA A 735 18.03 58.28 -17.32
CA ALA A 735 17.40 57.35 -16.38
C ALA A 735 16.04 56.79 -16.82
N LEU A 736 15.35 57.46 -17.74
CA LEU A 736 14.08 56.97 -18.29
C LEU A 736 14.28 56.08 -19.54
N LYS A 737 15.49 56.06 -20.10
CA LYS A 737 15.89 55.24 -21.26
C LYS A 737 16.61 53.93 -20.87
N SER A 738 17.09 53.84 -19.62
CA SER A 738 17.70 52.66 -19.00
C SER A 738 16.68 51.77 -18.31
#